data_AF-A0AAV4FT03-F1
#
_entry.id   AF-A0AAV4FT03-F1
#
_cell.length_a   1.000
_cell.length_b   1.000
_cell.length_c   1.000
_cell.angle_alpha   90.00
_cell.angle_beta   90.00
_cell.angle_gamma   90.00
#
_symmetry.space_group_name_H-M   'P 1'
#
loop_
_entity.id
_entity.type
_entity.pdbx_description
1 polymer ?
#
loop_
_entity_poly.entity_id
_entity_poly.type
_entity_poly.pdbx_seq_one_letter_code
_entity_poly.pdbx_strand_id
1 'polypeptide(L)'
;MPRSPGGPILVKSKSDMSPGRNVKFDLPPPSSSRSSPRMSGKSPTSSRTGRSPTRRSSAGGGGTARKQSSSRSPPKSTPGSPGKGSKHASPTARGGGGGKGSKDRAGSGSKKSQSPPKSASSKKGTASAKGSKADSARSKEKKPKTPELTASGLKIVDWTGQGMTTLPSNLISAKDIGHLILASNNLRSIPPEIKRMKTLEKLDLSKNGIRCSSCNDFSGLPQEMALLTNLTEFSISECNLPHVPPAIFRMTSLRVLDLSRNKVNILLPDIGQLTNLVKLNLQQTNITSLPPELAYCQELQEIYLWGNSVETLPETLPEMPNLRVLALNYRSFCGVVDPYMENILKKGQMKSEHIPMVVFELPALQVLDLESTKLNTLPDIYNIQLREFYLCKNFLQTIPPSIYSLKYLRVLDMSRNLLSNLPEDIGRLKGLKVLRLSGNSFERVPPTIGHLAHLTELDMSRNRIRRLPPEIKGLAALEILLLESNSIQSLPEEVCELTQLHTLDLTDNQIRSLPMAMHRLTRLTEAHSFHKLEKNGLWLYKNPLEQPPPEVWRTERPDNIFDYLKKLLIIKTENLQRQKIQVVGDSQSGKTSLVRALSLRKSSLTYGYSERTRLLQQTLWKTENNVEFVLNDFGGDNTYRLFYKMLLDPKGLVMLVYNAATFCKENFYNSVGQWLDMLAASTPGIVVKIVGTQVDLLQPEEAEEDDDEIKTIASAEHELKMLYPASEDSVHNLAEAEEEDDLFDVGQTSEELTVVRNTSTPAVPEPTHLEIVQEMVTQHLSTRENKVREELQHLKVEIFKMTQSKASGEIELTDMEEAALKMLRVREQKLMEILQNPIRVLPEVCSVSASDSLEGILPLIDELEHLAIDQTLFPHAQRLIPAHWNRLRAMLKQRKGYYLYWDDIEQTAQLFSIRGQELEDCIKYLEDTADVFWFGDYPGLSEIVFHKPRVLVDIVASLFRHDIRQFLQYDTNRVFTCKGKMSEEQFQEAADLFLHTGEVSRPLLNCLLFDQGFNNDDLTMLLELLPMMEICYAMPEPDAPDGPFHSRALMVIPWYNRDMDLEPLRDVWPSRPEAKERELAVIYTLPFYSPPELLPNIAAQIQDFVEERMDWQSAIYACCEAEKMLIQQTCESDGGALITVMVRGPDFADVQDLMEELVDLVNTQLSNYPGLYWKLTIPMGGATVKLANKGAAGGGVRRLSRLSRSMSFKS
;
A
#
# COMPACT_ATOMS: atom_id res chain seq x y z
N MET A 1 39.98 -27.65 47.74
CA MET A 1 39.74 -26.23 48.10
C MET A 1 41.02 -25.45 47.83
N PRO A 2 40.99 -24.12 47.57
CA PRO A 2 39.82 -23.23 47.43
C PRO A 2 39.76 -22.40 46.11
N ARG A 3 38.55 -21.88 45.80
CA ARG A 3 38.21 -20.64 45.06
C ARG A 3 38.79 -20.34 43.64
N SER A 4 37.84 -20.20 42.69
CA SER A 4 37.74 -19.21 41.56
C SER A 4 38.81 -19.09 40.46
N PRO A 5 38.36 -19.21 39.19
CA PRO A 5 38.69 -18.34 38.05
C PRO A 5 37.42 -17.66 37.47
N GLY A 6 37.42 -16.79 36.46
CA GLY A 6 38.51 -16.28 35.60
C GLY A 6 38.30 -16.65 34.12
N GLY A 7 38.34 -15.67 33.21
CA GLY A 7 38.53 -15.85 31.75
C GLY A 7 39.90 -15.30 31.32
N PRO A 8 40.14 -14.89 30.05
CA PRO A 8 39.36 -15.06 28.81
C PRO A 8 40.25 -15.62 27.65
N ILE A 9 40.01 -15.17 26.38
CA ILE A 9 40.89 -15.29 25.17
C ILE A 9 40.74 -16.57 24.31
N LEU A 10 40.93 -16.41 22.99
CA LEU A 10 40.86 -17.44 21.93
C LEU A 10 42.25 -18.10 21.66
N VAL A 11 42.28 -19.28 21.02
CA VAL A 11 42.94 -19.51 19.70
C VAL A 11 42.75 -20.95 19.18
N LYS A 12 42.89 -21.10 17.86
CA LYS A 12 42.57 -22.22 16.96
C LYS A 12 43.40 -23.52 17.12
N SER A 13 42.76 -24.66 16.86
CA SER A 13 43.21 -25.78 15.99
C SER A 13 41.98 -26.69 15.69
N LYS A 14 41.72 -27.19 14.47
CA LYS A 14 42.37 -28.28 13.70
C LYS A 14 42.47 -29.62 14.48
N SER A 15 42.07 -30.78 13.95
CA SER A 15 41.35 -31.08 12.68
C SER A 15 40.82 -32.54 12.63
N ASP A 16 40.06 -32.85 11.57
CA ASP A 16 39.93 -34.15 10.88
C ASP A 16 39.08 -35.35 11.40
N MET A 17 38.43 -35.97 10.40
CA MET A 17 38.03 -37.38 10.21
C MET A 17 37.04 -38.12 11.15
N SER A 18 35.78 -38.16 10.70
CA SER A 18 35.07 -39.35 10.13
C SER A 18 35.64 -40.79 10.32
N PRO A 19 34.82 -41.87 10.13
CA PRO A 19 33.37 -42.04 10.29
C PRO A 19 33.00 -43.39 10.99
N GLY A 20 31.72 -43.80 11.00
CA GLY A 20 31.39 -45.24 10.83
C GLY A 20 30.30 -45.92 11.68
N ARG A 21 29.14 -46.14 11.05
CA ARG A 21 28.31 -47.39 11.04
C ARG A 21 28.00 -48.17 12.34
N ASN A 22 26.69 -48.28 12.59
CA ASN A 22 25.91 -49.53 12.76
C ASN A 22 26.38 -50.65 13.73
N VAL A 23 25.55 -50.91 14.75
CA VAL A 23 25.17 -52.29 15.14
C VAL A 23 23.64 -52.35 15.28
N LYS A 24 23.04 -53.51 14.96
CA LYS A 24 21.59 -53.78 14.92
C LYS A 24 21.15 -54.65 16.12
N PHE A 25 19.83 -54.69 16.36
CA PHE A 25 19.07 -55.79 17.01
C PHE A 25 19.37 -56.03 18.52
N ASP A 26 18.50 -56.67 19.33
CA ASP A 26 17.21 -57.35 19.05
C ASP A 26 16.19 -57.28 20.23
N LEU A 27 15.02 -57.92 20.06
CA LEU A 27 13.89 -58.16 21.00
C LEU A 27 14.25 -59.21 22.11
N PRO A 28 13.40 -59.64 23.12
CA PRO A 28 11.92 -59.64 23.25
C PRO A 28 11.35 -59.38 24.71
N PRO A 29 10.07 -59.69 25.07
CA PRO A 29 9.40 -59.36 26.38
C PRO A 29 9.09 -60.65 27.23
N PRO A 30 8.04 -60.82 28.10
CA PRO A 30 7.09 -59.91 28.82
C PRO A 30 6.82 -60.25 30.34
N SER A 31 5.90 -59.50 30.97
CA SER A 31 4.89 -59.93 31.99
C SER A 31 5.12 -59.86 33.54
N SER A 32 4.00 -59.52 34.19
CA SER A 32 3.57 -59.38 35.61
C SER A 32 4.04 -60.32 36.74
N SER A 33 3.97 -59.86 38.01
CA SER A 33 3.06 -60.42 39.07
C SER A 33 3.07 -59.66 40.44
N ARG A 34 2.33 -60.19 41.45
CA ARG A 34 1.80 -59.54 42.70
C ARG A 34 2.70 -59.63 43.95
N SER A 35 2.40 -58.85 45.01
CA SER A 35 2.31 -59.33 46.42
C SER A 35 1.66 -58.30 47.38
N SER A 36 1.48 -58.64 48.68
CA SER A 36 0.91 -57.78 49.76
C SER A 36 1.36 -58.24 51.16
N PRO A 37 1.33 -57.38 52.20
CA PRO A 37 0.75 -57.79 53.50
C PRO A 37 0.02 -56.68 54.32
N ARG A 38 -0.43 -57.01 55.55
CA ARG A 38 -1.19 -56.20 56.56
C ARG A 38 -0.24 -55.62 57.65
N MET A 39 -0.59 -54.94 58.77
CA MET A 39 -1.70 -54.96 59.78
C MET A 39 -1.72 -53.65 60.65
N SER A 40 -2.62 -53.35 61.61
CA SER A 40 -4.10 -53.51 61.77
C SER A 40 -4.58 -53.08 63.18
N GLY A 41 -5.78 -52.47 63.33
CA GLY A 41 -6.47 -52.26 64.63
C GLY A 41 -7.27 -50.94 64.72
N LYS A 42 -8.35 -50.76 65.49
CA LYS A 42 -9.19 -51.67 66.33
C LYS A 42 -10.68 -51.20 66.33
N SER A 43 -11.59 -52.05 66.79
CA SER A 43 -13.06 -51.86 67.01
C SER A 43 -13.38 -51.46 68.49
N PRO A 44 -14.64 -51.37 69.06
CA PRO A 44 -15.95 -51.93 68.64
C PRO A 44 -17.27 -51.12 68.96
N THR A 45 -18.45 -51.78 68.78
CA THR A 45 -19.84 -51.42 69.22
C THR A 45 -20.58 -50.32 68.43
N SER A 46 -21.92 -50.24 68.27
CA SER A 46 -23.08 -51.20 68.18
C SER A 46 -24.35 -50.39 67.73
N SER A 47 -25.56 -50.86 67.38
CA SER A 47 -26.17 -52.15 66.99
C SER A 47 -27.64 -51.93 66.46
N ARG A 48 -28.36 -53.03 66.12
CA ARG A 48 -29.85 -53.19 66.02
C ARG A 48 -30.70 -52.57 64.87
N THR A 49 -31.13 -53.46 63.95
CA THR A 49 -32.51 -53.72 63.47
C THR A 49 -33.46 -52.62 62.95
N GLY A 50 -34.13 -52.87 61.80
CA GLY A 50 -35.40 -52.21 61.45
C GLY A 50 -36.07 -52.72 60.16
N ARG A 51 -37.37 -53.09 60.20
CA ARG A 51 -38.23 -53.38 59.04
C ARG A 51 -38.99 -52.11 58.58
N SER A 52 -39.61 -52.17 57.40
CA SER A 52 -40.78 -51.35 57.01
C SER A 52 -42.06 -51.79 57.80
N PRO A 53 -43.29 -51.20 57.67
CA PRO A 53 -43.77 -50.22 56.67
C PRO A 53 -44.80 -49.14 57.16
N THR A 54 -45.50 -48.49 56.22
CA THR A 54 -46.90 -47.96 56.26
C THR A 54 -47.36 -46.70 57.07
N ARG A 55 -47.80 -45.69 56.30
CA ARG A 55 -49.11 -44.96 56.31
C ARG A 55 -49.52 -43.90 57.39
N ARG A 56 -50.22 -42.86 56.86
CA ARG A 56 -51.34 -42.04 57.43
C ARG A 56 -50.96 -40.99 58.52
N SER A 57 -51.71 -39.89 58.77
CA SER A 57 -52.90 -39.21 58.15
C SER A 57 -53.18 -37.88 58.91
N SER A 58 -53.91 -36.83 58.44
CA SER A 58 -54.44 -36.39 57.12
C SER A 58 -55.17 -35.02 57.26
N ALA A 59 -55.40 -34.30 56.14
CA ALA A 59 -56.25 -33.09 56.00
C ALA A 59 -55.70 -31.78 56.63
N GLY A 60 -56.11 -30.57 56.22
CA GLY A 60 -57.00 -30.07 55.13
C GLY A 60 -56.93 -28.52 55.14
N GLY A 61 -57.41 -27.68 54.22
CA GLY A 61 -58.28 -27.72 53.03
C GLY A 61 -58.84 -26.28 52.83
N GLY A 62 -59.36 -25.80 51.70
CA GLY A 62 -59.47 -26.35 50.34
C GLY A 62 -60.36 -25.44 49.44
N GLY A 63 -60.48 -25.77 48.15
CA GLY A 63 -61.55 -25.27 47.25
C GLY A 63 -61.19 -24.14 46.26
N THR A 64 -61.75 -24.07 45.03
CA THR A 64 -62.63 -25.04 44.31
C THR A 64 -62.64 -24.83 42.77
N ALA A 65 -62.71 -25.94 42.02
CA ALA A 65 -63.37 -26.11 40.70
C ALA A 65 -62.72 -25.47 39.43
N ARG A 66 -62.85 -26.05 38.20
CA ARG A 66 -63.46 -27.33 37.72
C ARG A 66 -62.88 -27.77 36.35
N LYS A 67 -62.56 -29.08 36.18
CA LYS A 67 -62.82 -30.06 35.06
C LYS A 67 -62.80 -29.61 33.56
N GLN A 68 -62.51 -30.39 32.49
CA GLN A 68 -62.01 -31.76 32.14
C GLN A 68 -61.96 -31.86 30.56
N SER A 69 -61.41 -32.85 29.82
CA SER A 69 -60.29 -33.81 29.96
C SER A 69 -60.03 -34.64 28.66
N SER A 70 -58.90 -35.35 28.59
CA SER A 70 -58.62 -36.65 27.90
C SER A 70 -58.61 -36.85 26.36
N SER A 71 -57.38 -36.99 25.82
CA SER A 71 -56.82 -38.18 25.09
C SER A 71 -56.91 -38.40 23.55
N ARG A 72 -55.83 -39.03 23.03
CA ARG A 72 -55.62 -39.82 21.77
C ARG A 72 -55.44 -39.09 20.41
N SER A 73 -54.98 -39.85 19.40
CA SER A 73 -54.14 -39.41 18.25
C SER A 73 -54.65 -39.90 16.86
N PRO A 74 -54.16 -39.36 15.71
CA PRO A 74 -54.71 -39.50 14.32
C PRO A 74 -54.15 -40.75 13.56
N PRO A 75 -54.27 -40.98 12.21
CA PRO A 75 -54.81 -40.18 11.07
C PRO A 75 -55.69 -40.97 10.04
N LYS A 76 -55.98 -40.43 8.82
CA LYS A 76 -56.09 -41.20 7.53
C LYS A 76 -56.31 -40.43 6.20
N SER A 77 -55.73 -41.00 5.13
CA SER A 77 -56.14 -41.11 3.69
C SER A 77 -56.40 -39.92 2.73
N THR A 78 -55.42 -39.68 1.83
CA THR A 78 -55.41 -39.94 0.34
C THR A 78 -56.70 -40.29 -0.45
N PRO A 79 -56.72 -40.24 -1.82
CA PRO A 79 -55.83 -39.59 -2.83
C PRO A 79 -56.59 -38.77 -3.93
N GLY A 80 -55.89 -38.21 -4.95
CA GLY A 80 -56.53 -37.81 -6.22
C GLY A 80 -55.72 -36.90 -7.17
N SER A 81 -55.46 -37.38 -8.39
CA SER A 81 -54.90 -36.64 -9.56
C SER A 81 -55.72 -37.01 -10.81
N PRO A 82 -55.50 -36.43 -12.02
CA PRO A 82 -55.08 -35.08 -12.43
C PRO A 82 -56.12 -34.42 -13.38
N GLY A 83 -55.86 -33.22 -13.93
CA GLY A 83 -56.71 -32.63 -14.99
C GLY A 83 -56.05 -31.51 -15.81
N LYS A 84 -56.06 -31.65 -17.14
CA LYS A 84 -55.63 -30.61 -18.11
C LYS A 84 -56.85 -29.84 -18.66
N GLY A 85 -56.69 -28.58 -19.08
CA GLY A 85 -57.79 -27.86 -19.78
C GLY A 85 -57.47 -26.43 -20.23
N SER A 86 -56.84 -26.27 -21.41
CA SER A 86 -56.66 -24.96 -22.07
C SER A 86 -57.96 -24.43 -22.69
N LYS A 87 -58.14 -23.10 -22.75
CA LYS A 87 -58.84 -22.43 -23.87
C LYS A 87 -58.18 -21.10 -24.29
N HIS A 88 -58.07 -20.94 -25.62
CA HIS A 88 -57.69 -19.74 -26.40
C HIS A 88 -58.48 -18.48 -26.00
N ALA A 89 -58.12 -17.23 -26.34
CA ALA A 89 -57.62 -16.72 -27.62
C ALA A 89 -57.11 -15.25 -27.55
N SER A 90 -56.43 -14.79 -28.60
CA SER A 90 -56.18 -13.37 -28.92
C SER A 90 -57.23 -12.83 -29.92
N PRO A 91 -57.28 -11.53 -30.34
CA PRO A 91 -56.25 -10.97 -31.24
C PRO A 91 -55.95 -9.43 -31.17
N THR A 92 -54.76 -9.05 -31.67
CA THR A 92 -54.36 -7.82 -32.42
C THR A 92 -55.12 -6.49 -32.32
N ALA A 93 -54.38 -5.37 -32.22
CA ALA A 93 -54.06 -4.47 -33.36
C ALA A 93 -53.20 -3.24 -32.98
N ARG A 94 -52.48 -2.69 -33.98
CA ARG A 94 -51.64 -1.47 -33.87
C ARG A 94 -52.45 -0.18 -34.09
N GLY A 95 -51.96 0.96 -33.58
CA GLY A 95 -52.34 2.29 -34.05
C GLY A 95 -51.53 3.38 -33.36
N GLY A 96 -50.85 4.25 -34.13
CA GLY A 96 -50.05 5.36 -33.59
C GLY A 96 -50.03 6.55 -34.54
N GLY A 97 -49.66 7.73 -34.02
CA GLY A 97 -49.54 8.97 -34.79
C GLY A 97 -49.26 10.18 -33.90
N GLY A 98 -48.27 11.00 -34.27
CA GLY A 98 -47.95 12.28 -33.60
C GLY A 98 -48.07 13.46 -34.57
N GLY A 99 -48.18 14.68 -34.06
CA GLY A 99 -48.43 15.87 -34.90
C GLY A 99 -47.97 17.19 -34.26
N LYS A 100 -46.98 17.82 -34.88
CA LYS A 100 -46.30 19.08 -34.49
C LYS A 100 -47.23 20.32 -34.43
N GLY A 101 -47.05 21.16 -33.40
CA GLY A 101 -46.24 22.38 -33.57
C GLY A 101 -46.89 23.79 -33.63
N SER A 102 -46.05 24.78 -33.26
CA SER A 102 -45.97 26.17 -33.77
C SER A 102 -46.91 27.30 -33.25
N LYS A 103 -46.28 28.22 -32.48
CA LYS A 103 -45.90 29.61 -32.89
C LYS A 103 -46.63 30.88 -32.37
N ASP A 104 -45.75 31.79 -31.92
CA ASP A 104 -45.62 33.23 -32.22
C ASP A 104 -46.56 34.34 -31.62
N ARG A 105 -45.93 35.12 -30.72
CA ARG A 105 -45.71 36.60 -30.75
C ARG A 105 -46.80 37.62 -30.35
N ALA A 106 -46.49 38.25 -29.20
CA ALA A 106 -46.23 39.70 -29.00
C ALA A 106 -47.38 40.75 -28.95
N GLY A 107 -47.18 41.78 -28.10
CA GLY A 107 -48.02 42.99 -28.03
C GLY A 107 -47.66 43.92 -26.85
N SER A 108 -47.16 45.13 -27.12
CA SER A 108 -46.73 46.19 -26.19
C SER A 108 -47.89 46.91 -25.46
N GLY A 109 -47.70 47.73 -24.40
CA GLY A 109 -46.49 48.11 -23.65
C GLY A 109 -46.55 49.57 -23.11
N SER A 110 -45.37 50.18 -22.84
CA SER A 110 -45.15 51.59 -22.42
C SER A 110 -45.40 51.90 -20.93
N LYS A 111 -44.69 52.79 -20.19
CA LYS A 111 -43.56 53.74 -20.39
C LYS A 111 -42.88 54.02 -19.00
N LYS A 112 -41.78 54.77 -18.78
CA LYS A 112 -41.00 55.68 -19.65
C LYS A 112 -39.45 55.61 -19.50
N SER A 113 -38.83 56.26 -18.50
CA SER A 113 -37.40 56.71 -18.46
C SER A 113 -37.01 57.27 -17.06
N GLN A 114 -35.78 57.62 -16.63
CA GLN A 114 -34.59 58.22 -17.30
C GLN A 114 -33.20 57.71 -16.80
N SER A 115 -32.14 58.20 -17.46
CA SER A 115 -30.75 57.74 -17.66
C SER A 115 -29.65 58.15 -16.63
N PRO A 116 -28.43 57.57 -16.70
CA PRO A 116 -27.26 57.81 -15.81
C PRO A 116 -26.25 58.85 -16.39
N PRO A 117 -25.05 59.08 -15.77
CA PRO A 117 -23.82 58.41 -16.30
C PRO A 117 -22.58 58.20 -15.35
N LYS A 118 -21.72 57.21 -15.70
CA LYS A 118 -20.22 57.18 -15.81
C LYS A 118 -19.31 57.91 -14.75
N SER A 119 -18.34 57.28 -14.04
CA SER A 119 -17.02 56.66 -14.42
C SER A 119 -15.80 57.56 -14.01
N ALA A 120 -14.53 57.16 -13.83
CA ALA A 120 -13.78 55.89 -14.04
C ALA A 120 -12.40 55.85 -13.30
N SER A 121 -11.80 54.65 -13.14
CA SER A 121 -10.32 54.37 -13.04
C SER A 121 -9.57 54.77 -11.73
N SER A 122 -8.41 54.21 -11.32
CA SER A 122 -7.55 53.13 -11.85
C SER A 122 -6.61 52.49 -10.78
N LYS A 123 -5.99 51.32 -11.12
CA LYS A 123 -4.68 50.77 -10.69
C LYS A 123 -4.44 50.07 -9.31
N LYS A 124 -3.93 48.83 -9.45
CA LYS A 124 -2.91 48.07 -8.66
C LYS A 124 -3.17 47.65 -7.19
N GLY A 125 -2.85 46.38 -6.87
CA GLY A 125 -2.55 45.93 -5.49
C GLY A 125 -2.82 44.44 -5.19
N THR A 126 -1.88 43.54 -5.54
CA THR A 126 -1.54 42.22 -4.91
C THR A 126 -2.61 41.28 -4.31
N ALA A 127 -2.51 39.98 -4.66
CA ALA A 127 -3.02 38.85 -3.85
C ALA A 127 -2.30 38.78 -2.47
N SER A 128 -2.70 38.02 -1.46
CA SER A 128 -3.47 36.74 -1.40
C SER A 128 -4.30 36.70 -0.09
N ALA A 129 -4.96 35.64 0.41
CA ALA A 129 -4.94 34.19 0.11
C ALA A 129 -6.33 33.53 0.34
N LYS A 130 -6.36 32.20 0.57
CA LYS A 130 -7.60 31.41 0.77
C LYS A 130 -7.95 31.25 2.26
N GLY A 131 -9.19 31.56 2.63
CA GLY A 131 -9.80 31.11 3.90
C GLY A 131 -10.66 29.86 3.68
N SER A 132 -10.60 28.89 4.59
CA SER A 132 -11.35 27.64 4.50
C SER A 132 -12.84 27.83 4.77
N LYS A 133 -13.68 27.08 4.05
CA LYS A 133 -15.10 26.87 4.38
C LYS A 133 -15.25 25.52 5.07
N ALA A 134 -16.07 25.46 6.12
CA ALA A 134 -16.59 24.22 6.69
C ALA A 134 -18.10 24.38 6.95
N ASP A 135 -18.88 23.70 6.12
CA ASP A 135 -20.18 23.06 6.37
C ASP A 135 -21.30 23.81 7.11
N SER A 136 -22.24 24.32 6.31
CA SER A 136 -23.61 24.63 6.74
C SER A 136 -24.44 23.34 6.93
N ALA A 137 -24.42 22.77 8.13
CA ALA A 137 -25.27 21.63 8.49
C ALA A 137 -26.78 22.01 8.47
N ARG A 138 -27.50 21.51 7.46
CA ARG A 138 -28.92 21.79 7.20
C ARG A 138 -29.84 21.20 8.27
N SER A 139 -30.21 21.99 9.28
CA SER A 139 -31.18 21.56 10.30
C SER A 139 -32.63 21.66 9.82
N LYS A 140 -33.48 20.75 10.32
CA LYS A 140 -34.85 20.51 9.82
C LYS A 140 -35.87 21.45 10.46
N GLU A 141 -36.96 21.72 9.73
CA GLU A 141 -38.16 22.36 10.28
C GLU A 141 -38.61 21.67 11.58
N LYS A 142 -38.92 22.46 12.61
CA LYS A 142 -39.54 21.97 13.85
C LYS A 142 -40.95 22.49 13.96
N LYS A 143 -41.91 21.56 14.11
CA LYS A 143 -43.26 21.86 14.61
C LYS A 143 -43.18 22.62 15.95
N PRO A 144 -44.19 23.44 16.30
CA PRO A 144 -44.15 24.23 17.53
C PRO A 144 -43.91 23.32 18.75
N LYS A 145 -42.81 23.58 19.48
CA LYS A 145 -42.53 22.89 20.74
C LYS A 145 -43.55 23.29 21.79
N THR A 146 -43.91 22.36 22.67
CA THR A 146 -44.36 22.68 24.03
C THR A 146 -43.30 23.54 24.74
N PRO A 147 -43.66 24.47 25.64
CA PRO A 147 -42.68 25.25 26.38
C PRO A 147 -41.74 24.31 27.15
N GLU A 148 -40.43 24.47 26.95
CA GLU A 148 -39.45 23.68 27.68
C GLU A 148 -39.34 24.23 29.11
N LEU A 149 -39.46 23.32 30.08
CA LEU A 149 -39.46 23.65 31.51
C LEU A 149 -38.17 23.16 32.17
N THR A 150 -37.75 23.85 33.22
CA THR A 150 -36.67 23.45 34.12
C THR A 150 -37.09 22.25 34.96
N ALA A 151 -36.14 21.65 35.70
CA ALA A 151 -36.43 20.56 36.65
C ALA A 151 -37.40 20.97 37.78
N SER A 152 -37.56 22.27 38.04
CA SER A 152 -38.52 22.86 38.99
C SER A 152 -39.86 23.27 38.35
N GLY A 153 -40.03 23.09 37.04
CA GLY A 153 -41.27 23.42 36.32
C GLY A 153 -41.38 24.87 35.85
N LEU A 154 -40.31 25.67 35.96
CA LEU A 154 -40.26 27.05 35.46
C LEU A 154 -39.90 27.08 33.97
N LYS A 155 -40.19 28.18 33.26
CA LYS A 155 -39.90 28.31 31.83
C LYS A 155 -38.42 28.46 31.53
N ILE A 156 -37.96 27.81 30.45
CA ILE A 156 -36.70 28.09 29.79
C ILE A 156 -36.93 29.13 28.69
N VAL A 157 -36.19 30.23 28.73
CA VAL A 157 -36.21 31.29 27.71
C VAL A 157 -34.83 31.37 27.07
N ASP A 158 -34.71 30.84 25.86
CA ASP A 158 -33.50 30.94 25.02
C ASP A 158 -33.71 31.99 23.94
N TRP A 159 -33.03 33.13 24.11
CA TRP A 159 -32.94 34.24 23.16
C TRP A 159 -31.50 34.40 22.65
N THR A 160 -30.81 33.28 22.41
CA THR A 160 -29.49 33.28 21.77
C THR A 160 -29.53 33.95 20.39
N GLY A 161 -28.53 34.79 20.08
CA GLY A 161 -28.30 35.32 18.74
C GLY A 161 -29.29 36.36 18.22
N GLN A 162 -30.23 36.85 19.05
CA GLN A 162 -31.27 37.81 18.63
C GLN A 162 -30.77 39.25 18.39
N GLY A 163 -29.46 39.50 18.57
CA GLY A 163 -28.83 40.80 18.36
C GLY A 163 -29.18 41.88 19.39
N MET A 164 -29.83 41.53 20.50
CA MET A 164 -30.32 42.48 21.52
C MET A 164 -29.20 43.34 22.10
N THR A 165 -29.45 44.64 22.29
CA THR A 165 -28.51 45.60 22.91
C THR A 165 -28.84 45.92 24.37
N THR A 166 -30.10 45.73 24.77
CA THR A 166 -30.61 45.95 26.13
C THR A 166 -31.65 44.87 26.49
N LEU A 167 -31.84 44.62 27.79
CA LEU A 167 -32.86 43.71 28.31
C LEU A 167 -34.24 44.39 28.35
N PRO A 168 -35.30 43.84 27.71
CA PRO A 168 -36.61 44.47 27.70
C PRO A 168 -37.32 44.36 29.06
N SER A 169 -37.95 45.45 29.49
CA SER A 169 -38.64 45.59 30.79
C SER A 169 -39.73 44.54 31.04
N ASN A 170 -40.40 44.06 29.98
CA ASN A 170 -41.41 43.01 30.06
C ASN A 170 -40.83 41.66 30.51
N LEU A 171 -39.59 41.34 30.11
CA LEU A 171 -38.90 40.10 30.50
C LEU A 171 -38.51 40.13 31.98
N ILE A 172 -37.97 41.27 32.44
CA ILE A 172 -37.55 41.48 33.83
C ILE A 172 -38.75 41.48 34.81
N SER A 173 -39.97 41.64 34.27
CA SER A 173 -41.22 41.60 35.03
C SER A 173 -41.86 40.20 35.11
N ALA A 174 -41.31 39.21 34.41
CA ALA A 174 -41.78 37.83 34.45
C ALA A 174 -41.41 37.14 35.78
N LYS A 175 -42.29 36.26 36.28
CA LYS A 175 -42.17 35.56 37.57
C LYS A 175 -42.12 34.04 37.44
N ASP A 176 -42.00 33.55 36.22
CA ASP A 176 -42.17 32.15 35.83
C ASP A 176 -41.01 31.65 34.95
N ILE A 177 -39.91 32.41 34.87
CA ILE A 177 -38.67 32.06 34.17
C ILE A 177 -37.70 31.45 35.18
N GLY A 178 -37.15 30.28 34.85
CA GLY A 178 -36.11 29.58 35.62
C GLY A 178 -34.76 29.63 34.91
N HIS A 179 -34.72 29.39 33.60
CA HIS A 179 -33.49 29.56 32.80
C HIS A 179 -33.65 30.75 31.83
N LEU A 180 -32.68 31.65 31.82
CA LEU A 180 -32.59 32.74 30.85
C LEU A 180 -31.25 32.69 30.12
N ILE A 181 -31.30 32.38 28.82
CA ILE A 181 -30.13 32.28 27.94
C ILE A 181 -30.16 33.46 26.97
N LEU A 182 -29.12 34.29 27.03
CA LEU A 182 -28.97 35.55 26.30
C LEU A 182 -27.68 35.55 25.45
N ALA A 183 -27.13 34.36 25.17
CA ALA A 183 -25.82 34.22 24.55
C ALA A 183 -25.74 34.83 23.14
N SER A 184 -24.56 35.27 22.72
CA SER A 184 -24.27 35.82 21.38
C SER A 184 -25.18 36.98 20.94
N ASN A 185 -25.63 37.80 21.88
CA ASN A 185 -26.31 39.08 21.61
C ASN A 185 -25.27 40.24 21.61
N ASN A 186 -25.74 41.49 21.69
CA ASN A 186 -24.92 42.70 21.78
C ASN A 186 -25.17 43.44 23.11
N LEU A 187 -25.57 42.73 24.18
CA LEU A 187 -25.92 43.33 25.46
C LEU A 187 -24.70 44.01 26.08
N ARG A 188 -24.86 45.26 26.55
CA ARG A 188 -23.76 46.06 27.12
C ARG A 188 -23.75 46.11 28.65
N SER A 189 -24.86 45.78 29.29
CA SER A 189 -25.01 45.75 30.75
C SER A 189 -26.27 45.01 31.16
N ILE A 190 -26.41 44.73 32.45
CA ILE A 190 -27.66 44.26 33.08
C ILE A 190 -28.27 45.41 33.92
N PRO A 191 -29.56 45.70 33.77
CA PRO A 191 -30.24 46.69 34.60
C PRO A 191 -30.47 46.15 36.03
N PRO A 192 -30.36 46.99 37.08
CA PRO A 192 -30.48 46.56 38.48
C PRO A 192 -31.88 46.02 38.84
N GLU A 193 -32.89 46.27 38.01
CA GLU A 193 -34.22 45.65 38.10
C GLU A 193 -34.21 44.11 38.06
N ILE A 194 -33.11 43.47 37.61
CA ILE A 194 -32.98 42.01 37.57
C ILE A 194 -33.28 41.32 38.91
N LYS A 195 -33.08 42.01 40.06
CA LYS A 195 -33.50 41.56 41.43
C LYS A 195 -34.98 41.18 41.56
N ARG A 196 -35.82 41.52 40.58
CA ARG A 196 -37.24 41.12 40.49
C ARG A 196 -37.41 39.65 40.07
N MET A 197 -36.46 39.09 39.32
CA MET A 197 -36.49 37.73 38.77
C MET A 197 -36.08 36.66 39.80
N LYS A 198 -36.75 36.64 40.96
CA LYS A 198 -36.40 35.77 42.10
C LYS A 198 -36.47 34.26 41.82
N THR A 199 -37.13 33.85 40.74
CA THR A 199 -37.24 32.45 40.31
C THR A 199 -36.08 31.98 39.43
N LEU A 200 -35.14 32.87 39.07
CA LEU A 200 -34.09 32.56 38.11
C LEU A 200 -33.04 31.60 38.71
N GLU A 201 -32.93 30.43 38.09
CA GLU A 201 -32.03 29.32 38.45
C GLU A 201 -30.75 29.31 37.62
N LYS A 202 -30.84 29.75 36.36
CA LYS A 202 -29.73 29.84 35.39
C LYS A 202 -29.77 31.15 34.62
N LEU A 203 -28.60 31.79 34.48
CA LEU A 203 -28.40 32.97 33.64
C LEU A 203 -27.13 32.81 32.78
N ASP A 204 -27.29 32.85 31.45
CA ASP A 204 -26.19 32.77 30.50
C ASP A 204 -26.10 34.06 29.66
N LEU A 205 -24.95 34.73 29.75
CA LEU A 205 -24.62 36.00 29.11
C LEU A 205 -23.51 35.86 28.07
N SER A 206 -23.11 34.64 27.72
CA SER A 206 -21.89 34.38 26.95
C SER A 206 -21.84 35.12 25.61
N LYS A 207 -20.64 35.47 25.12
CA LYS A 207 -20.39 36.06 23.79
C LYS A 207 -21.03 37.44 23.53
N ASN A 208 -21.43 38.19 24.57
CA ASN A 208 -22.03 39.52 24.39
C ASN A 208 -21.01 40.66 24.15
N GLY A 209 -19.74 40.49 24.51
CA GLY A 209 -18.72 41.56 24.47
C GLY A 209 -18.02 41.81 23.11
N ILE A 210 -18.22 40.95 22.11
CA ILE A 210 -17.28 40.82 20.97
C ILE A 210 -17.34 41.97 19.94
N ARG A 211 -18.43 42.77 19.91
CA ARG A 211 -18.73 43.70 18.78
C ARG A 211 -18.55 45.20 19.03
N CYS A 212 -17.96 45.63 20.16
CA CYS A 212 -17.80 47.07 20.45
C CYS A 212 -16.32 47.49 20.54
N SER A 213 -15.89 48.40 19.67
CA SER A 213 -14.52 48.94 19.60
C SER A 213 -14.22 50.05 20.63
N SER A 214 -14.99 50.11 21.72
CA SER A 214 -14.86 51.13 22.78
C SER A 214 -15.30 50.51 24.12
N CYS A 215 -14.42 50.54 25.11
CA CYS A 215 -14.63 49.91 26.40
C CYS A 215 -15.69 50.61 27.26
N ASN A 216 -16.81 49.93 27.48
CA ASN A 216 -17.55 49.89 28.74
C ASN A 216 -18.24 48.52 28.78
N ASP A 217 -17.96 47.76 29.83
CA ASP A 217 -17.93 46.29 29.80
C ASP A 217 -18.75 45.69 30.96
N PHE A 218 -18.97 44.38 30.98
CA PHE A 218 -19.69 43.68 32.05
C PHE A 218 -18.95 43.68 33.41
N SER A 219 -17.79 44.34 33.54
CA SER A 219 -17.12 44.61 34.82
C SER A 219 -18.05 45.24 35.86
N GLY A 220 -19.03 46.04 35.42
CA GLY A 220 -20.03 46.69 36.26
C GLY A 220 -21.33 45.89 36.50
N LEU A 221 -21.29 44.56 36.70
CA LEU A 221 -22.49 43.80 37.08
C LEU A 221 -23.17 44.41 38.33
N PRO A 222 -24.50 44.62 38.33
CA PRO A 222 -25.18 45.27 39.44
C PRO A 222 -25.16 44.40 40.71
N GLN A 223 -24.86 45.00 41.86
CA GLN A 223 -24.77 44.30 43.15
C GLN A 223 -26.09 43.62 43.54
N GLU A 224 -27.20 44.12 43.00
CA GLU A 224 -28.53 43.50 42.98
C GLU A 224 -28.57 42.01 42.59
N MET A 225 -27.63 41.51 41.78
CA MET A 225 -27.59 40.09 41.41
C MET A 225 -27.34 39.17 42.61
N ALA A 226 -26.72 39.66 43.69
CA ALA A 226 -26.58 38.92 44.95
C ALA A 226 -27.92 38.66 45.67
N LEU A 227 -29.01 39.31 45.26
CA LEU A 227 -30.37 39.08 45.79
C LEU A 227 -31.10 37.91 45.10
N LEU A 228 -30.48 37.28 44.10
CA LEU A 228 -31.05 36.17 43.32
C LEU A 228 -30.70 34.82 43.98
N THR A 229 -31.27 34.55 45.16
CA THR A 229 -30.97 33.38 45.99
C THR A 229 -31.20 32.00 45.34
N ASN A 230 -31.93 31.96 44.22
CA ASN A 230 -32.20 30.73 43.47
C ASN A 230 -31.18 30.50 42.34
N LEU A 231 -30.34 31.48 42.02
CA LEU A 231 -29.43 31.42 40.87
C LEU A 231 -28.25 30.50 41.20
N THR A 232 -28.24 29.33 40.56
CA THR A 232 -27.26 28.26 40.76
C THR A 232 -26.27 28.13 39.60
N GLU A 233 -26.65 28.50 38.38
CA GLU A 233 -25.77 28.47 37.21
C GLU A 233 -25.60 29.87 36.62
N PHE A 234 -24.37 30.37 36.58
CA PHE A 234 -24.03 31.65 35.95
C PHE A 234 -22.90 31.49 34.93
N SER A 235 -23.15 31.93 33.70
CA SER A 235 -22.16 31.94 32.63
C SER A 235 -22.00 33.33 32.03
N ILE A 236 -20.75 33.78 31.93
CA ILE A 236 -20.35 35.04 31.30
C ILE A 236 -19.10 34.82 30.42
N SER A 237 -19.08 33.68 29.73
CA SER A 237 -17.96 33.25 28.88
C SER A 237 -17.79 34.16 27.65
N GLU A 238 -16.56 34.32 27.17
CA GLU A 238 -16.25 34.99 25.89
C GLU A 238 -16.77 36.45 25.83
N CYS A 239 -16.75 37.15 26.97
CA CYS A 239 -17.29 38.50 27.16
C CYS A 239 -16.22 39.60 27.25
N ASN A 240 -14.93 39.28 27.05
CA ASN A 240 -13.79 40.21 27.11
C ASN A 240 -13.45 40.77 28.52
N LEU A 241 -14.09 40.29 29.59
CA LEU A 241 -13.93 40.81 30.97
C LEU A 241 -12.45 40.91 31.40
N PRO A 242 -11.96 42.09 31.86
CA PRO A 242 -10.59 42.25 32.34
C PRO A 242 -10.36 41.79 33.80
N HIS A 243 -11.42 41.56 34.56
CA HIS A 243 -11.40 41.04 35.93
C HIS A 243 -12.77 40.40 36.26
N VAL A 244 -12.85 39.58 37.31
CA VAL A 244 -14.13 39.05 37.80
C VAL A 244 -14.95 40.20 38.42
N PRO A 245 -16.19 40.48 37.97
CA PRO A 245 -17.03 41.51 38.57
C PRO A 245 -17.30 41.22 40.07
N PRO A 246 -17.04 42.17 41.00
CA PRO A 246 -17.17 41.93 42.45
C PRO A 246 -18.56 41.50 42.94
N ALA A 247 -19.61 41.69 42.13
CA ALA A 247 -20.95 41.19 42.42
C ALA A 247 -21.02 39.65 42.46
N ILE A 248 -20.18 38.95 41.69
CA ILE A 248 -20.21 37.48 41.56
C ILE A 248 -19.89 36.78 42.89
N PHE A 249 -18.87 37.25 43.62
CA PHE A 249 -18.46 36.65 44.90
C PHE A 249 -19.56 36.70 45.98
N ARG A 250 -20.52 37.63 45.85
CA ARG A 250 -21.68 37.75 46.74
C ARG A 250 -22.86 36.84 46.36
N MET A 251 -22.78 36.11 45.24
CA MET A 251 -23.83 35.22 44.75
C MET A 251 -23.66 33.81 45.33
N THR A 252 -23.75 33.67 46.65
CA THR A 252 -23.39 32.46 47.40
C THR A 252 -24.25 31.21 47.10
N SER A 253 -25.33 31.36 46.32
CA SER A 253 -26.16 30.25 45.80
C SER A 253 -25.55 29.54 44.58
N LEU A 254 -24.48 30.08 43.97
CA LEU A 254 -23.88 29.52 42.77
C LEU A 254 -23.27 28.13 42.99
N ARG A 255 -23.63 27.20 42.10
CA ARG A 255 -23.09 25.84 41.98
C ARG A 255 -22.26 25.66 40.70
N VAL A 256 -22.53 26.44 39.65
CA VAL A 256 -21.74 26.47 38.42
C VAL A 256 -21.40 27.91 38.08
N LEU A 257 -20.11 28.20 37.91
CA LEU A 257 -19.61 29.49 37.46
C LEU A 257 -18.72 29.29 36.23
N ASP A 258 -19.11 29.89 35.11
CA ASP A 258 -18.32 29.91 33.88
C ASP A 258 -17.85 31.34 33.54
N LEU A 259 -16.53 31.52 33.64
CA LEU A 259 -15.81 32.76 33.37
C LEU A 259 -14.87 32.61 32.17
N SER A 260 -14.95 31.52 31.40
CA SER A 260 -13.99 31.17 30.36
C SER A 260 -13.89 32.22 29.23
N ARG A 261 -12.78 32.21 28.47
CA ARG A 261 -12.53 33.07 27.30
C ARG A 261 -12.60 34.57 27.57
N ASN A 262 -12.23 34.97 28.78
CA ASN A 262 -12.12 36.36 29.22
C ASN A 262 -10.64 36.77 29.36
N LYS A 263 -10.37 37.94 29.96
CA LYS A 263 -9.02 38.48 30.18
C LYS A 263 -8.74 38.68 31.69
N VAL A 264 -9.29 37.80 32.50
CA VAL A 264 -9.19 37.77 33.97
C VAL A 264 -7.82 37.21 34.38
N ASN A 265 -6.85 38.12 34.55
CA ASN A 265 -5.48 37.81 34.97
C ASN A 265 -5.38 37.22 36.39
N ILE A 266 -6.27 37.62 37.29
CA ILE A 266 -6.24 37.26 38.73
C ILE A 266 -7.66 36.87 39.20
N LEU A 267 -7.75 35.77 39.95
CA LEU A 267 -8.93 35.38 40.73
C LEU A 267 -8.72 35.81 42.18
N LEU A 268 -9.68 36.56 42.75
CA LEU A 268 -9.57 37.08 44.11
C LEU A 268 -9.87 36.00 45.17
N PRO A 269 -9.27 36.08 46.36
CA PRO A 269 -9.60 35.23 47.53
C PRO A 269 -11.09 35.16 47.87
N ASP A 270 -11.85 36.20 47.54
CA ASP A 270 -13.33 36.24 47.65
C ASP A 270 -14.04 35.06 46.95
N ILE A 271 -13.39 34.32 46.05
CA ILE A 271 -13.94 33.08 45.49
C ILE A 271 -14.32 32.05 46.58
N GLY A 272 -13.61 32.03 47.71
CA GLY A 272 -13.92 31.18 48.87
C GLY A 272 -15.28 31.48 49.54
N GLN A 273 -15.94 32.58 49.19
CA GLN A 273 -17.31 32.89 49.62
C GLN A 273 -18.36 32.03 48.89
N LEU A 274 -18.03 31.44 47.74
CA LEU A 274 -18.91 30.58 46.94
C LEU A 274 -18.85 29.11 47.41
N THR A 275 -19.11 28.87 48.69
CA THR A 275 -18.96 27.54 49.32
C THR A 275 -19.79 26.42 48.68
N ASN A 276 -20.90 26.76 48.01
CA ASN A 276 -21.77 25.83 47.27
C ASN A 276 -21.27 25.47 45.85
N LEU A 277 -20.14 26.04 45.40
CA LEU A 277 -19.67 25.90 44.03
C LEU A 277 -19.18 24.48 43.74
N VAL A 278 -19.77 23.83 42.73
CA VAL A 278 -19.47 22.46 42.28
C VAL A 278 -18.60 22.43 41.03
N LYS A 279 -18.72 23.43 40.15
CA LYS A 279 -17.96 23.54 38.89
C LYS A 279 -17.48 24.97 38.67
N LEU A 280 -16.18 25.12 38.43
CA LEU A 280 -15.52 26.38 38.10
C LEU A 280 -14.81 26.27 36.75
N ASN A 281 -15.32 26.98 35.73
CA ASN A 281 -14.67 27.05 34.42
C ASN A 281 -13.93 28.38 34.25
N LEU A 282 -12.60 28.29 34.18
CA LEU A 282 -11.65 29.39 33.97
C LEU A 282 -10.79 29.14 32.71
N GLN A 283 -11.27 28.35 31.74
CA GLN A 283 -10.51 28.10 30.51
C GLN A 283 -10.23 29.40 29.75
N GLN A 284 -9.00 29.60 29.26
CA GLN A 284 -8.61 30.75 28.44
C GLN A 284 -8.97 32.11 29.09
N THR A 285 -8.66 32.32 30.37
CA THR A 285 -8.87 33.60 31.07
C THR A 285 -7.61 34.46 31.22
N ASN A 286 -6.44 33.90 30.91
CA ASN A 286 -5.10 34.42 31.25
C ASN A 286 -4.77 34.40 32.76
N ILE A 287 -5.38 33.50 33.55
CA ILE A 287 -5.09 33.43 35.00
C ILE A 287 -3.70 32.85 35.28
N THR A 288 -2.94 33.47 36.19
CA THR A 288 -1.58 33.03 36.57
C THR A 288 -1.51 32.20 37.86
N SER A 289 -2.45 32.32 38.80
CA SER A 289 -2.46 31.49 40.01
C SER A 289 -3.86 31.26 40.55
N LEU A 290 -4.02 30.23 41.39
CA LEU A 290 -5.24 30.00 42.16
C LEU A 290 -5.04 30.42 43.63
N PRO A 291 -6.00 31.14 44.24
CA PRO A 291 -5.94 31.50 45.66
C PRO A 291 -6.14 30.26 46.54
N PRO A 292 -5.42 30.11 47.67
CA PRO A 292 -5.58 28.99 48.59
C PRO A 292 -6.97 28.91 49.23
N GLU A 293 -7.70 30.04 49.32
CA GLU A 293 -9.09 30.14 49.78
C GLU A 293 -10.09 29.38 48.89
N LEU A 294 -9.66 28.91 47.70
CA LEU A 294 -10.47 28.01 46.88
C LEU A 294 -10.78 26.68 47.61
N ALA A 295 -9.94 26.27 48.57
CA ALA A 295 -10.20 25.10 49.42
C ALA A 295 -11.45 25.24 50.31
N TYR A 296 -11.96 26.47 50.53
CA TYR A 296 -13.22 26.70 51.23
C TYR A 296 -14.45 26.30 50.38
N CYS A 297 -14.29 26.10 49.07
CA CYS A 297 -15.32 25.57 48.18
C CYS A 297 -15.40 24.03 48.29
N GLN A 298 -15.81 23.52 49.45
CA GLN A 298 -15.77 22.08 49.78
C GLN A 298 -16.65 21.18 48.88
N GLU A 299 -17.63 21.75 48.18
CA GLU A 299 -18.48 21.05 47.19
C GLU A 299 -17.85 20.96 45.78
N LEU A 300 -16.70 21.60 45.55
CA LEU A 300 -16.09 21.80 44.23
C LEU A 300 -15.51 20.49 43.68
N GLN A 301 -16.12 20.00 42.59
CA GLN A 301 -15.81 18.72 41.95
C GLN A 301 -14.99 18.88 40.66
N GLU A 302 -15.13 20.02 39.97
CA GLU A 302 -14.55 20.24 38.65
C GLU A 302 -13.92 21.63 38.53
N ILE A 303 -12.63 21.68 38.21
CA ILE A 303 -11.86 22.91 37.94
C ILE A 303 -11.25 22.80 36.54
N TYR A 304 -11.53 23.77 35.66
CA TYR A 304 -10.97 23.83 34.31
C TYR A 304 -10.10 25.08 34.11
N LEU A 305 -8.83 24.87 33.79
CA LEU A 305 -7.77 25.87 33.64
C LEU A 305 -7.06 25.81 32.27
N TRP A 306 -7.54 24.98 31.33
CA TRP A 306 -6.93 24.84 30.01
C TRP A 306 -6.84 26.19 29.26
N GLY A 307 -5.67 26.46 28.67
CA GLY A 307 -5.42 27.70 27.93
C GLY A 307 -4.96 28.89 28.77
N ASN A 308 -4.46 28.65 29.99
CA ASN A 308 -3.86 29.65 30.87
C ASN A 308 -2.36 29.41 31.13
N SER A 309 -1.68 30.42 31.64
CA SER A 309 -0.28 30.39 32.07
C SER A 309 -0.20 30.30 33.59
N VAL A 310 -0.78 29.23 34.16
CA VAL A 310 -0.80 29.01 35.61
C VAL A 310 0.62 28.71 36.10
N GLU A 311 1.15 29.51 37.01
CA GLU A 311 2.51 29.46 37.52
C GLU A 311 2.61 28.58 38.78
N THR A 312 1.55 28.53 39.59
CA THR A 312 1.51 27.80 40.86
C THR A 312 0.13 27.17 41.12
N LEU A 313 0.13 26.03 41.82
CA LEU A 313 -1.05 25.40 42.40
C LEU A 313 -0.95 25.51 43.93
N PRO A 314 -2.01 25.91 44.66
CA PRO A 314 -1.93 26.07 46.11
C PRO A 314 -1.84 24.72 46.82
N GLU A 315 -1.05 24.68 47.90
CA GLU A 315 -0.82 23.48 48.73
C GLU A 315 -2.11 22.95 49.40
N THR A 316 -3.16 23.77 49.47
CA THR A 316 -4.48 23.42 50.03
C THR A 316 -5.38 22.60 49.09
N LEU A 317 -4.98 22.34 47.83
CA LEU A 317 -5.79 21.52 46.91
C LEU A 317 -6.15 20.09 47.41
N PRO A 318 -5.29 19.35 48.15
CA PRO A 318 -5.64 18.03 48.68
C PRO A 318 -6.67 18.09 49.81
N GLU A 319 -6.88 19.27 50.41
CA GLU A 319 -7.92 19.50 51.44
C GLU A 319 -9.34 19.58 50.84
N MET A 320 -9.47 19.48 49.51
CA MET A 320 -10.74 19.50 48.79
C MET A 320 -11.27 18.06 48.62
N PRO A 321 -12.21 17.57 49.47
CA PRO A 321 -12.59 16.16 49.52
C PRO A 321 -13.36 15.68 48.29
N ASN A 322 -13.87 16.60 47.48
CA ASN A 322 -14.75 16.34 46.36
C ASN A 322 -14.10 16.54 44.98
N LEU A 323 -12.87 17.05 44.89
CA LEU A 323 -12.25 17.42 43.61
C LEU A 323 -11.94 16.19 42.74
N ARG A 324 -12.67 16.03 41.63
CA ARG A 324 -12.63 14.85 40.74
C ARG A 324 -11.96 15.12 39.40
N VAL A 325 -11.99 16.36 38.93
CA VAL A 325 -11.43 16.79 37.65
C VAL A 325 -10.66 18.11 37.86
N LEU A 326 -9.36 18.08 37.56
CA LEU A 326 -8.49 19.25 37.53
C LEU A 326 -7.81 19.31 36.15
N ALA A 327 -8.39 20.09 35.23
CA ALA A 327 -7.96 20.12 33.83
C ALA A 327 -7.09 21.35 33.53
N LEU A 328 -5.76 21.20 33.59
CA LEU A 328 -4.77 22.25 33.28
C LEU A 328 -3.86 21.87 32.11
N ASN A 329 -3.21 22.87 31.51
CA ASN A 329 -2.16 22.67 30.52
C ASN A 329 -0.79 22.60 31.19
N TYR A 330 -0.32 21.40 31.49
CA TYR A 330 0.99 21.20 32.12
C TYR A 330 2.16 21.76 31.29
N ARG A 331 2.04 21.86 29.96
CA ARG A 331 3.09 22.46 29.12
C ARG A 331 3.22 23.97 29.30
N SER A 332 2.13 24.70 29.56
CA SER A 332 2.24 26.12 29.94
C SER A 332 2.60 26.26 31.43
N PHE A 333 2.11 25.37 32.30
CA PHE A 333 2.45 25.38 33.72
C PHE A 333 3.97 25.29 33.96
N CYS A 334 4.59 24.20 33.50
CA CYS A 334 6.03 23.98 33.70
C CYS A 334 6.88 25.08 33.03
N GLY A 335 6.42 25.63 31.90
CA GLY A 335 7.13 26.68 31.17
C GLY A 335 7.21 28.04 31.88
N VAL A 336 6.43 28.28 32.94
CA VAL A 336 6.53 29.51 33.75
C VAL A 336 7.17 29.27 35.12
N VAL A 337 7.05 28.06 35.68
CA VAL A 337 7.69 27.67 36.95
C VAL A 337 9.22 27.85 36.94
N ASP A 338 9.87 27.62 35.80
CA ASP A 338 11.33 27.64 35.68
C ASP A 338 11.82 28.17 34.31
N PRO A 339 12.57 29.29 34.27
CA PRO A 339 13.23 29.76 33.05
C PRO A 339 14.21 28.75 32.41
N TYR A 340 14.80 27.84 33.21
CA TYR A 340 15.64 26.76 32.69
C TYR A 340 14.80 25.68 31.98
N MET A 341 13.51 25.52 32.33
CA MET A 341 12.59 24.64 31.61
C MET A 341 12.32 25.10 30.17
N GLU A 342 12.40 26.38 29.81
CA GLU A 342 12.27 26.75 28.38
C GLU A 342 13.41 26.13 27.54
N ASN A 343 14.59 25.98 28.14
CA ASN A 343 15.75 25.31 27.53
C ASN A 343 15.61 23.78 27.58
N ILE A 344 15.08 23.20 28.68
CA ILE A 344 14.73 21.77 28.75
C ILE A 344 13.65 21.40 27.72
N LEU A 345 12.63 22.24 27.53
CA LEU A 345 11.55 22.04 26.56
C LEU A 345 12.07 22.13 25.11
N LYS A 346 13.14 22.90 24.85
CA LYS A 346 13.89 22.91 23.58
C LYS A 346 14.75 21.65 23.42
N LYS A 347 15.43 21.19 24.48
CA LYS A 347 16.26 19.96 24.51
C LYS A 347 15.45 18.64 24.55
N GLY A 348 14.19 18.69 24.96
CA GLY A 348 13.18 17.66 24.72
C GLY A 348 12.80 16.71 25.85
N GLN A 349 13.24 16.86 27.12
CA GLN A 349 12.92 15.87 28.17
C GLN A 349 12.61 16.48 29.55
N MET A 350 11.34 16.37 29.97
CA MET A 350 10.87 16.77 31.31
C MET A 350 10.94 15.59 32.29
N LYS A 351 11.46 15.80 33.50
CA LYS A 351 11.32 14.82 34.60
C LYS A 351 10.02 14.98 35.40
N SER A 352 9.65 13.94 36.14
CA SER A 352 8.63 13.95 37.20
C SER A 352 8.82 15.03 38.28
N GLU A 353 10.08 15.34 38.64
CA GLU A 353 10.48 16.40 39.60
C GLU A 353 9.85 17.78 39.33
N HIS A 354 9.39 18.04 38.09
CA HIS A 354 8.83 19.30 37.65
C HIS A 354 7.29 19.37 37.71
N ILE A 355 6.60 18.29 38.09
CA ILE A 355 5.16 18.30 38.32
C ILE A 355 4.88 18.44 39.82
N PRO A 356 4.01 19.37 40.25
CA PRO A 356 3.63 19.49 41.65
C PRO A 356 3.06 18.18 42.21
N MET A 357 3.70 17.61 43.23
CA MET A 357 3.30 16.34 43.86
C MET A 357 1.85 16.36 44.36
N VAL A 358 1.37 17.53 44.76
CA VAL A 358 -0.03 17.83 45.14
C VAL A 358 -1.08 17.24 44.19
N VAL A 359 -0.77 17.10 42.89
CA VAL A 359 -1.63 16.50 41.86
C VAL A 359 -1.82 14.98 42.07
N PHE A 360 -0.74 14.26 42.38
CA PHE A 360 -0.74 12.80 42.55
C PHE A 360 -1.31 12.37 43.91
N GLU A 361 -1.47 13.34 44.82
CA GLU A 361 -1.98 13.18 46.19
C GLU A 361 -3.49 13.49 46.32
N LEU A 362 -4.13 14.08 45.30
CA LEU A 362 -5.56 14.41 45.32
C LEU A 362 -6.43 13.15 45.53
N PRO A 363 -7.14 13.01 46.68
CA PRO A 363 -7.71 11.73 47.10
C PRO A 363 -8.99 11.31 46.33
N ALA A 364 -9.59 12.24 45.59
CA ALA A 364 -10.85 12.05 44.86
C ALA A 364 -10.72 12.20 43.33
N LEU A 365 -9.52 12.50 42.81
CA LEU A 365 -9.29 12.78 41.38
C LEU A 365 -9.53 11.51 40.54
N GLN A 366 -10.41 11.60 39.55
CA GLN A 366 -10.81 10.47 38.69
C GLN A 366 -10.21 10.52 37.30
N VAL A 367 -9.84 11.72 36.82
CA VAL A 367 -9.25 11.94 35.50
C VAL A 367 -7.95 12.73 35.67
N LEU A 368 -6.85 12.21 35.13
CA LEU A 368 -5.56 12.90 35.05
C LEU A 368 -5.06 12.87 33.60
N ASP A 369 -4.78 14.05 33.06
CA ASP A 369 -4.28 14.24 31.70
C ASP A 369 -2.91 14.92 31.73
N LEU A 370 -1.91 14.20 31.21
CA LEU A 370 -0.52 14.61 31.03
C LEU A 370 -0.08 14.42 29.57
N GLU A 371 -1.00 14.47 28.59
CA GLU A 371 -0.68 14.41 27.16
C GLU A 371 0.35 15.49 26.76
N SER A 372 1.35 15.12 25.94
CA SER A 372 2.30 16.05 25.30
C SER A 372 3.14 16.89 26.28
N THR A 373 3.31 16.42 27.52
CA THR A 373 4.06 17.11 28.59
C THR A 373 5.57 16.89 28.55
N LYS A 374 6.06 16.05 27.62
CA LYS A 374 7.45 15.64 27.43
C LYS A 374 8.05 14.84 28.60
N LEU A 375 7.24 14.17 29.41
CA LEU A 375 7.70 13.42 30.59
C LEU A 375 8.57 12.21 30.24
N ASN A 376 9.71 12.05 30.92
CA ASN A 376 10.59 10.88 30.83
C ASN A 376 10.45 9.91 32.02
N THR A 377 9.90 10.38 33.14
CA THR A 377 9.67 9.63 34.39
C THR A 377 8.33 10.04 35.01
N LEU A 378 7.77 9.17 35.86
CA LEU A 378 6.61 9.45 36.72
C LEU A 378 6.97 9.09 38.18
N PRO A 379 6.41 9.80 39.18
CA PRO A 379 6.52 9.41 40.58
C PRO A 379 5.57 8.24 40.89
N ASP A 380 5.70 7.64 42.08
CA ASP A 380 4.69 6.68 42.54
C ASP A 380 3.34 7.38 42.79
N ILE A 381 2.25 6.74 42.35
CA ILE A 381 0.90 7.31 42.36
C ILE A 381 0.08 6.69 43.50
N TYR A 382 -0.26 7.52 44.48
CA TYR A 382 -0.99 7.10 45.69
C TYR A 382 -2.50 7.33 45.60
N ASN A 383 -2.99 8.16 44.68
CA ASN A 383 -4.42 8.32 44.41
C ASN A 383 -5.03 7.02 43.82
N ILE A 384 -5.69 6.25 44.69
CA ILE A 384 -6.35 4.98 44.35
C ILE A 384 -7.67 5.14 43.57
N GLN A 385 -8.23 6.35 43.43
CA GLN A 385 -9.55 6.59 42.80
C GLN A 385 -9.49 6.85 41.29
N LEU A 386 -8.29 6.94 40.71
CA LEU A 386 -8.09 7.27 39.30
C LEU A 386 -8.78 6.26 38.37
N ARG A 387 -9.50 6.78 37.36
CA ARG A 387 -10.29 6.02 36.38
C ARG A 387 -9.78 6.18 34.96
N GLU A 388 -9.28 7.36 34.63
CA GLU A 388 -8.84 7.72 33.28
C GLU A 388 -7.49 8.43 33.40
N PHE A 389 -6.47 7.87 32.75
CA PHE A 389 -5.10 8.38 32.82
C PHE A 389 -4.49 8.47 31.42
N TYR A 390 -4.19 9.70 31.00
CA TYR A 390 -3.63 10.01 29.69
C TYR A 390 -2.17 10.44 29.84
N LEU A 391 -1.27 9.66 29.24
CA LEU A 391 0.19 9.80 29.29
C LEU A 391 0.81 9.85 27.88
N CYS A 392 0.00 10.07 26.85
CA CYS A 392 0.46 9.92 25.47
C CYS A 392 1.33 11.09 24.98
N LYS A 393 2.15 10.85 23.94
CA LYS A 393 3.09 11.83 23.34
C LYS A 393 4.15 12.34 24.34
N ASN A 394 4.70 11.42 25.12
CA ASN A 394 5.75 11.68 26.12
C ASN A 394 7.02 10.88 25.78
N PHE A 395 7.99 10.82 26.70
CA PHE A 395 9.27 10.14 26.55
C PHE A 395 9.49 9.07 27.64
N LEU A 396 8.41 8.52 28.19
CA LEU A 396 8.46 7.54 29.28
C LEU A 396 9.17 6.27 28.81
N GLN A 397 10.24 5.88 29.50
CA GLN A 397 10.97 4.62 29.26
C GLN A 397 10.47 3.47 30.14
N THR A 398 9.92 3.81 31.31
CA THR A 398 9.37 2.88 32.31
C THR A 398 8.10 3.46 32.94
N ILE A 399 7.36 2.61 33.65
CA ILE A 399 6.09 2.94 34.33
C ILE A 399 6.25 2.50 35.80
N PRO A 400 5.99 3.37 36.80
CA PRO A 400 6.12 3.01 38.21
C PRO A 400 5.13 1.90 38.62
N PRO A 401 5.54 0.91 39.45
CA PRO A 401 4.69 -0.24 39.78
C PRO A 401 3.37 0.09 40.49
N SER A 402 3.27 1.27 41.13
CA SER A 402 2.04 1.79 41.73
C SER A 402 0.87 1.89 40.75
N ILE A 403 1.11 2.19 39.47
CA ILE A 403 0.06 2.28 38.45
C ILE A 403 -0.71 0.96 38.30
N TYR A 404 -0.06 -0.20 38.44
CA TYR A 404 -0.70 -1.52 38.39
C TYR A 404 -1.55 -1.85 39.64
N SER A 405 -1.58 -0.96 40.64
CA SER A 405 -2.43 -1.05 41.83
C SER A 405 -3.72 -0.23 41.73
N LEU A 406 -3.92 0.53 40.65
CA LEU A 406 -5.09 1.39 40.43
C LEU A 406 -6.34 0.59 40.03
N LYS A 407 -6.98 -0.05 41.02
CA LYS A 407 -8.11 -0.99 40.84
C LYS A 407 -9.34 -0.43 40.11
N TYR A 408 -9.52 0.88 40.07
CA TYR A 408 -10.65 1.54 39.40
C TYR A 408 -10.31 2.10 38.01
N LEU A 409 -9.09 1.92 37.53
CA LEU A 409 -8.64 2.40 36.22
C LEU A 409 -9.40 1.69 35.10
N ARG A 410 -9.93 2.47 34.15
CA ARG A 410 -10.75 2.07 33.00
C ARG A 410 -10.11 2.44 31.67
N VAL A 411 -9.43 3.58 31.61
CA VAL A 411 -8.70 4.06 30.44
C VAL A 411 -7.26 4.34 30.84
N LEU A 412 -6.32 3.72 30.11
CA LEU A 412 -4.89 3.98 30.22
C LEU A 412 -4.31 4.16 28.82
N ASP A 413 -3.92 5.39 28.50
CA ASP A 413 -3.28 5.72 27.22
C ASP A 413 -1.82 6.13 27.44
N MET A 414 -0.90 5.28 26.99
CA MET A 414 0.55 5.47 27.08
C MET A 414 1.18 5.50 25.68
N SER A 415 0.40 5.84 24.66
CA SER A 415 0.82 5.85 23.26
C SER A 415 1.88 6.93 22.97
N ARG A 416 2.78 6.68 22.02
CA ARG A 416 3.86 7.60 21.61
C ARG A 416 4.75 7.94 22.81
N ASN A 417 5.43 6.91 23.31
CA ASN A 417 6.41 6.93 24.40
C ASN A 417 7.64 6.09 23.99
N LEU A 418 8.56 5.85 24.92
CA LEU A 418 9.80 5.09 24.71
C LEU A 418 9.77 3.73 25.44
N LEU A 419 8.58 3.18 25.68
CA LEU A 419 8.40 1.95 26.45
C LEU A 419 8.85 0.72 25.65
N SER A 420 9.65 -0.15 26.27
CA SER A 420 10.20 -1.36 25.64
C SER A 420 9.56 -2.67 26.11
N ASN A 421 9.04 -2.71 27.33
CA ASN A 421 8.53 -3.91 27.98
C ASN A 421 7.28 -3.60 28.80
N LEU A 422 6.23 -4.41 28.65
CA LEU A 422 5.01 -4.34 29.45
C LEU A 422 5.09 -5.45 30.52
N PRO A 423 5.10 -5.13 31.83
CA PRO A 423 5.32 -6.11 32.89
C PRO A 423 4.06 -6.94 33.17
N GLU A 424 4.25 -8.14 33.74
CA GLU A 424 3.16 -9.08 34.07
C GLU A 424 2.12 -8.51 35.06
N ASP A 425 2.48 -7.44 35.78
CA ASP A 425 1.57 -6.75 36.69
C ASP A 425 0.44 -6.00 35.97
N ILE A 426 0.50 -5.82 34.65
CA ILE A 426 -0.62 -5.27 33.86
C ILE A 426 -1.92 -6.06 34.10
N GLY A 427 -1.84 -7.38 34.26
CA GLY A 427 -2.99 -8.25 34.54
C GLY A 427 -3.67 -8.04 35.90
N ARG A 428 -3.15 -7.15 36.75
CA ARG A 428 -3.81 -6.70 37.99
C ARG A 428 -4.96 -5.71 37.71
N LEU A 429 -4.92 -4.98 36.60
CA LEU A 429 -5.87 -3.91 36.24
C LEU A 429 -7.21 -4.44 35.71
N LYS A 430 -7.86 -5.35 36.43
CA LYS A 430 -9.07 -6.08 35.98
C LYS A 430 -10.30 -5.21 35.63
N GLY A 431 -10.30 -3.93 36.02
CA GLY A 431 -11.33 -2.94 35.66
C GLY A 431 -11.09 -2.21 34.33
N LEU A 432 -9.94 -2.42 33.69
CA LEU A 432 -9.50 -1.71 32.50
C LEU A 432 -10.36 -2.09 31.28
N LYS A 433 -10.76 -1.09 30.50
CA LYS A 433 -11.57 -1.19 29.28
C LYS A 433 -10.80 -0.80 28.02
N VAL A 434 -10.00 0.26 28.12
CA VAL A 434 -9.22 0.82 27.02
C VAL A 434 -7.76 0.85 27.44
N LEU A 435 -6.91 0.17 26.66
CA LEU A 435 -5.45 0.17 26.82
C LEU A 435 -4.81 0.56 25.49
N ARG A 436 -4.17 1.73 25.45
CA ARG A 436 -3.45 2.20 24.26
C ARG A 436 -1.96 2.31 24.52
N LEU A 437 -1.21 1.65 23.65
CA LEU A 437 0.24 1.43 23.70
C LEU A 437 0.90 1.75 22.35
N SER A 438 0.16 2.38 21.43
CA SER A 438 0.60 2.65 20.05
C SER A 438 1.90 3.45 19.99
N GLY A 439 2.80 3.16 19.06
CA GLY A 439 4.00 3.99 18.85
C GLY A 439 4.99 3.91 20.01
N ASN A 440 5.34 2.70 20.43
CA ASN A 440 6.34 2.42 21.47
C ASN A 440 7.43 1.49 20.86
N SER A 441 8.15 0.73 21.67
CA SER A 441 9.15 -0.26 21.23
C SER A 441 8.94 -1.64 21.86
N PHE A 442 7.68 -2.03 22.11
CA PHE A 442 7.35 -3.36 22.64
C PHE A 442 7.69 -4.47 21.65
N GLU A 443 8.52 -5.45 22.04
CA GLU A 443 8.83 -6.64 21.23
C GLU A 443 7.94 -7.85 21.54
N ARG A 444 7.31 -7.86 22.72
CA ARG A 444 6.50 -8.96 23.27
C ARG A 444 5.33 -8.41 24.08
N VAL A 445 4.27 -9.21 24.16
CA VAL A 445 3.09 -8.96 25.00
C VAL A 445 3.07 -10.02 26.12
N PRO A 446 2.93 -9.64 27.41
CA PRO A 446 2.93 -10.57 28.53
C PRO A 446 1.68 -11.47 28.53
N PRO A 447 1.77 -12.78 28.84
CA PRO A 447 0.62 -13.68 28.94
C PRO A 447 -0.49 -13.18 29.88
N THR A 448 -0.13 -12.48 30.96
CA THR A 448 -1.10 -11.88 31.90
C THR A 448 -2.01 -10.82 31.29
N ILE A 449 -1.79 -10.36 30.05
CA ILE A 449 -2.75 -9.54 29.31
C ILE A 449 -4.13 -10.22 29.26
N GLY A 450 -4.17 -11.56 29.16
CA GLY A 450 -5.40 -12.36 29.15
C GLY A 450 -6.22 -12.29 30.44
N HIS A 451 -5.69 -11.72 31.53
CA HIS A 451 -6.47 -11.48 32.75
C HIS A 451 -7.41 -10.26 32.66
N LEU A 452 -7.30 -9.43 31.62
CA LEU A 452 -8.10 -8.22 31.42
C LEU A 452 -9.45 -8.52 30.75
N ALA A 453 -10.26 -9.39 31.36
CA ALA A 453 -11.55 -9.86 30.82
C ALA A 453 -12.66 -8.78 30.66
N HIS A 454 -12.35 -7.51 30.90
CA HIS A 454 -13.23 -6.35 30.67
C HIS A 454 -12.69 -5.36 29.64
N LEU A 455 -11.54 -5.67 29.02
CA LEU A 455 -10.93 -4.87 27.97
C LEU A 455 -11.76 -4.96 26.69
N THR A 456 -12.21 -3.81 26.19
CA THR A 456 -12.97 -3.66 24.94
C THR A 456 -12.09 -3.14 23.80
N GLU A 457 -11.05 -2.37 24.12
CA GLU A 457 -10.12 -1.77 23.15
C GLU A 457 -8.66 -2.02 23.56
N LEU A 458 -7.88 -2.61 22.64
CA LEU A 458 -6.44 -2.80 22.77
C LEU A 458 -5.72 -2.30 21.52
N ASP A 459 -4.96 -1.21 21.66
CA ASP A 459 -4.10 -0.68 20.60
C ASP A 459 -2.63 -0.90 20.95
N MET A 460 -1.94 -1.71 20.15
CA MET A 460 -0.49 -1.93 20.21
C MET A 460 0.17 -1.70 18.83
N SER A 461 -0.45 -0.89 17.97
CA SER A 461 0.10 -0.51 16.67
C SER A 461 1.47 0.19 16.79
N ARG A 462 2.27 0.19 15.71
CA ARG A 462 3.56 0.90 15.61
C ARG A 462 4.52 0.49 16.74
N ASN A 463 4.75 -0.81 16.84
CA ASN A 463 5.63 -1.45 17.82
C ASN A 463 6.54 -2.47 17.10
N ARG A 464 7.17 -3.39 17.84
CA ARG A 464 8.10 -4.41 17.30
C ARG A 464 7.65 -5.83 17.63
N ILE A 465 6.34 -6.01 17.87
CA ILE A 465 5.77 -7.27 18.36
C ILE A 465 5.93 -8.34 17.28
N ARG A 466 6.56 -9.47 17.64
CA ARG A 466 6.81 -10.59 16.70
C ARG A 466 5.76 -11.70 16.77
N ARG A 467 5.11 -11.88 17.93
CA ARG A 467 4.10 -12.90 18.22
C ARG A 467 3.15 -12.43 19.33
N LEU A 468 1.91 -12.89 19.31
CA LEU A 468 0.94 -12.73 20.41
C LEU A 468 0.94 -13.97 21.32
N PRO A 469 0.68 -13.83 22.63
CA PRO A 469 0.50 -14.96 23.54
C PRO A 469 -0.85 -15.67 23.28
N PRO A 470 -0.95 -17.02 23.42
CA PRO A 470 -2.22 -17.73 23.30
C PRO A 470 -3.22 -17.33 24.41
N GLU A 471 -2.76 -16.79 25.53
CA GLU A 471 -3.60 -16.24 26.60
C GLU A 471 -4.49 -15.07 26.14
N ILE A 472 -4.27 -14.51 24.95
CA ILE A 472 -5.08 -13.43 24.36
C ILE A 472 -6.59 -13.74 24.38
N LYS A 473 -7.00 -15.01 24.27
CA LYS A 473 -8.41 -15.47 24.39
C LYS A 473 -9.11 -15.07 25.70
N GLY A 474 -8.35 -14.77 26.75
CA GLY A 474 -8.90 -14.27 28.02
C GLY A 474 -9.54 -12.88 27.92
N LEU A 475 -9.26 -12.12 26.85
CA LEU A 475 -9.87 -10.83 26.52
C LEU A 475 -11.29 -11.02 25.93
N ALA A 476 -12.16 -11.76 26.62
CA ALA A 476 -13.47 -12.20 26.12
C ALA A 476 -14.47 -11.05 25.80
N ALA A 477 -14.15 -9.82 26.19
CA ALA A 477 -14.94 -8.61 25.92
C ALA A 477 -14.34 -7.72 24.80
N LEU A 478 -13.27 -8.15 24.12
CA LEU A 478 -12.53 -7.32 23.18
C LEU A 478 -13.31 -7.08 21.88
N GLU A 479 -13.54 -5.82 21.56
CA GLU A 479 -14.29 -5.35 20.39
C GLU A 479 -13.35 -4.76 19.31
N ILE A 480 -12.24 -4.14 19.74
CA ILE A 480 -11.22 -3.53 18.89
C ILE A 480 -9.82 -4.04 19.25
N LEU A 481 -9.09 -4.57 18.27
CA LEU A 481 -7.67 -4.95 18.37
C LEU A 481 -6.86 -4.33 17.22
N LEU A 482 -5.94 -3.42 17.56
CA LEU A 482 -5.09 -2.72 16.58
C LEU A 482 -3.62 -3.15 16.73
N LEU A 483 -3.05 -3.69 15.65
CA LEU A 483 -1.69 -4.24 15.57
C LEU A 483 -0.92 -3.74 14.33
N GLU A 484 -1.41 -2.69 13.65
CA GLU A 484 -0.74 -2.05 12.48
C GLU A 484 0.76 -1.81 12.73
N SER A 485 1.61 -1.96 11.71
CA SER A 485 3.04 -1.63 11.76
C SER A 485 3.76 -2.32 12.93
N ASN A 486 3.82 -3.65 12.86
CA ASN A 486 4.53 -4.51 13.80
C ASN A 486 5.43 -5.49 13.01
N SER A 487 5.79 -6.63 13.60
CA SER A 487 6.59 -7.68 12.93
C SER A 487 6.00 -9.06 13.16
N ILE A 488 4.67 -9.15 13.26
CA ILE A 488 3.94 -10.37 13.58
C ILE A 488 4.07 -11.34 12.41
N GLN A 489 4.64 -12.52 12.67
CA GLN A 489 4.88 -13.56 11.66
C GLN A 489 3.69 -14.52 11.50
N SER A 490 2.93 -14.73 12.57
CA SER A 490 1.73 -15.56 12.62
C SER A 490 0.86 -15.18 13.82
N LEU A 491 -0.42 -15.54 13.74
CA LEU A 491 -1.39 -15.39 14.83
C LEU A 491 -1.62 -16.76 15.50
N PRO A 492 -1.76 -16.83 16.84
CA PRO A 492 -2.21 -18.05 17.50
C PRO A 492 -3.70 -18.31 17.18
N GLU A 493 -4.11 -19.58 17.16
CA GLU A 493 -5.52 -19.94 16.86
C GLU A 493 -6.50 -19.31 17.86
N GLU A 494 -6.05 -19.08 19.09
CA GLU A 494 -6.77 -18.38 20.17
C GLU A 494 -7.32 -17.00 19.82
N VAL A 495 -6.75 -16.29 18.85
CA VAL A 495 -7.35 -15.03 18.35
C VAL A 495 -8.78 -15.27 17.83
N CYS A 496 -9.06 -16.47 17.32
CA CYS A 496 -10.37 -16.87 16.78
C CYS A 496 -11.43 -17.14 17.86
N GLU A 497 -11.09 -17.07 19.15
CA GLU A 497 -12.03 -17.17 20.27
C GLU A 497 -12.59 -15.80 20.68
N LEU A 498 -12.02 -14.70 20.16
CA LEU A 498 -12.40 -13.31 20.45
C LEU A 498 -13.66 -12.87 19.69
N THR A 499 -14.77 -13.61 19.88
CA THR A 499 -16.05 -13.47 19.16
C THR A 499 -16.73 -12.11 19.25
N GLN A 500 -16.26 -11.20 20.11
CA GLN A 500 -16.81 -9.84 20.22
C GLN A 500 -16.16 -8.84 19.23
N LEU A 501 -15.01 -9.18 18.63
CA LEU A 501 -14.24 -8.31 17.73
C LEU A 501 -15.04 -7.86 16.51
N HIS A 502 -15.22 -6.55 16.36
CA HIS A 502 -15.69 -5.90 15.14
C HIS A 502 -14.57 -5.16 14.38
N THR A 503 -13.39 -5.00 15.00
CA THR A 503 -12.20 -4.41 14.36
C THR A 503 -10.96 -5.23 14.70
N LEU A 504 -10.27 -5.72 13.67
CA LEU A 504 -8.99 -6.42 13.76
C LEU A 504 -8.05 -5.87 12.69
N ASP A 505 -7.11 -5.01 13.10
CA ASP A 505 -6.12 -4.41 12.20
C ASP A 505 -4.76 -5.08 12.32
N LEU A 506 -4.34 -5.73 11.23
CA LEU A 506 -3.08 -6.46 11.09
C LEU A 506 -2.19 -5.85 9.99
N THR A 507 -2.52 -4.66 9.50
CA THR A 507 -1.81 -3.96 8.41
C THR A 507 -0.29 -3.88 8.69
N ASP A 508 0.57 -3.96 7.67
CA ASP A 508 2.02 -3.68 7.79
C ASP A 508 2.72 -4.61 8.82
N ASN A 509 2.72 -5.91 8.50
CA ASN A 509 3.24 -7.00 9.33
C ASN A 509 3.86 -8.12 8.45
N GLN A 510 4.31 -9.22 9.05
CA GLN A 510 5.01 -10.33 8.37
C GLN A 510 4.15 -11.61 8.25
N ILE A 511 2.81 -11.49 8.28
CA ILE A 511 1.89 -12.64 8.33
C ILE A 511 1.85 -13.34 6.96
N ARG A 512 2.28 -14.60 6.91
CA ARG A 512 2.17 -15.45 5.70
C ARG A 512 0.86 -16.22 5.62
N SER A 513 0.27 -16.60 6.76
CA SER A 513 -0.99 -17.35 6.79
C SER A 513 -1.93 -16.94 7.92
N LEU A 514 -3.23 -17.03 7.65
CA LEU A 514 -4.30 -16.81 8.65
C LEU A 514 -4.76 -18.14 9.28
N PRO A 515 -5.05 -18.17 10.60
CA PRO A 515 -5.62 -19.36 11.24
C PRO A 515 -6.93 -19.83 10.60
N MET A 516 -7.05 -21.13 10.33
CA MET A 516 -8.24 -21.71 9.67
C MET A 516 -9.54 -21.49 10.46
N ALA A 517 -9.44 -21.30 11.78
CA ALA A 517 -10.55 -21.00 12.67
C ALA A 517 -11.06 -19.55 12.60
N MET A 518 -10.43 -18.65 11.83
CA MET A 518 -10.76 -17.21 11.82
C MET A 518 -12.20 -16.91 11.38
N HIS A 519 -12.85 -17.83 10.65
CA HIS A 519 -14.27 -17.82 10.32
C HIS A 519 -15.24 -17.75 11.52
N ARG A 520 -14.74 -17.90 12.76
CA ARG A 520 -15.49 -17.68 14.01
C ARG A 520 -15.72 -16.20 14.35
N LEU A 521 -14.93 -15.28 13.77
CA LEU A 521 -14.99 -13.84 14.06
C LEU A 521 -16.13 -13.13 13.31
N THR A 522 -17.35 -13.65 13.48
CA THR A 522 -18.60 -13.28 12.80
C THR A 522 -19.10 -11.83 12.99
N ARG A 523 -18.35 -10.99 13.71
CA ARG A 523 -18.60 -9.55 13.87
C ARG A 523 -17.70 -8.66 13.01
N LEU A 524 -16.65 -9.22 12.41
CA LEU A 524 -15.93 -8.56 11.32
C LEU A 524 -16.83 -8.59 10.08
N THR A 525 -17.63 -7.55 9.90
CA THR A 525 -18.67 -7.45 8.85
C THR A 525 -18.19 -6.78 7.57
N GLU A 526 -17.12 -6.00 7.68
CA GLU A 526 -16.47 -5.28 6.59
C GLU A 526 -14.98 -5.67 6.60
N ALA A 527 -14.28 -5.41 5.50
CA ALA A 527 -12.83 -5.46 5.42
C ALA A 527 -12.34 -4.20 4.72
N HIS A 528 -11.19 -3.67 5.15
CA HIS A 528 -10.54 -2.52 4.52
C HIS A 528 -11.39 -1.22 4.48
N SER A 529 -12.44 -1.14 5.31
CA SER A 529 -13.43 -0.05 5.32
C SER A 529 -13.21 0.98 6.44
N PHE A 530 -13.15 2.27 6.07
CA PHE A 530 -13.03 3.38 7.01
C PHE A 530 -14.41 3.94 7.39
N HIS A 531 -14.67 4.04 8.70
CA HIS A 531 -15.86 4.70 9.23
C HIS A 531 -15.44 5.78 10.24
N LYS A 532 -15.77 7.04 9.96
CA LYS A 532 -15.44 8.22 10.81
C LYS A 532 -13.95 8.37 11.16
N LEU A 533 -13.06 8.04 10.22
CA LEU A 533 -11.59 7.99 10.37
C LEU A 533 -11.04 6.79 11.16
N GLU A 534 -11.89 5.93 11.71
CA GLU A 534 -11.50 4.67 12.34
C GLU A 534 -11.52 3.54 11.31
N LYS A 535 -10.54 2.63 11.40
CA LYS A 535 -10.52 1.38 10.64
C LYS A 535 -11.53 0.41 11.26
N ASN A 536 -12.49 -0.08 10.48
CA ASN A 536 -13.45 -1.09 10.95
C ASN A 536 -13.29 -2.41 10.20
N GLY A 537 -13.67 -3.51 10.84
CA GLY A 537 -13.59 -4.83 10.24
C GLY A 537 -12.16 -5.39 10.19
N LEU A 538 -11.90 -6.25 9.20
CA LEU A 538 -10.61 -6.93 9.02
C LEU A 538 -9.67 -6.15 8.09
N TRP A 539 -8.39 -6.01 8.48
CA TRP A 539 -7.38 -5.32 7.67
C TRP A 539 -6.09 -6.13 7.55
N LEU A 540 -5.66 -6.38 6.31
CA LEU A 540 -4.57 -7.31 5.99
C LEU A 540 -3.46 -6.74 5.09
N TYR A 541 -3.61 -5.51 4.58
CA TYR A 541 -2.66 -4.90 3.64
C TYR A 541 -1.21 -4.90 4.16
N LYS A 542 -0.25 -4.93 3.23
CA LYS A 542 1.20 -5.01 3.51
C LYS A 542 1.57 -6.18 4.43
N ASN A 543 1.00 -7.36 4.18
CA ASN A 543 1.49 -8.63 4.69
C ASN A 543 1.89 -9.53 3.50
N PRO A 544 2.92 -10.39 3.64
CA PRO A 544 3.31 -11.37 2.63
C PRO A 544 2.36 -12.59 2.64
N LEU A 545 1.05 -12.35 2.52
CA LEU A 545 0.02 -13.38 2.66
C LEU A 545 0.04 -14.38 1.48
N GLU A 546 0.35 -15.62 1.83
CA GLU A 546 0.35 -16.80 0.95
C GLU A 546 -0.98 -17.56 1.02
N GLN A 547 -1.61 -17.62 2.21
CA GLN A 547 -2.90 -18.27 2.48
C GLN A 547 -3.77 -17.44 3.46
N PRO A 548 -4.93 -16.88 3.04
CA PRO A 548 -5.49 -16.92 1.68
C PRO A 548 -4.59 -16.24 0.65
N PRO A 549 -4.74 -16.56 -0.65
CA PRO A 549 -4.04 -15.85 -1.70
C PRO A 549 -4.63 -14.43 -1.89
N PRO A 550 -3.88 -13.50 -2.51
CA PRO A 550 -4.29 -12.11 -2.74
C PRO A 550 -5.69 -11.94 -3.35
N GLU A 551 -6.04 -12.80 -4.31
CA GLU A 551 -7.34 -12.85 -4.99
C GLU A 551 -8.51 -12.94 -3.99
N VAL A 552 -8.33 -13.73 -2.93
CA VAL A 552 -9.37 -14.00 -1.91
C VAL A 552 -9.36 -12.98 -0.78
N TRP A 553 -8.19 -12.45 -0.39
CA TRP A 553 -8.11 -11.51 0.76
C TRP A 553 -8.23 -10.03 0.38
N ARG A 554 -8.00 -9.63 -0.88
CA ARG A 554 -8.21 -8.25 -1.37
C ARG A 554 -9.69 -7.93 -1.62
N THR A 555 -10.54 -8.32 -0.68
CA THR A 555 -12.00 -8.14 -0.70
C THR A 555 -12.42 -7.07 0.32
N GLU A 556 -13.55 -6.41 0.07
CA GLU A 556 -14.27 -5.59 1.05
C GLU A 556 -15.12 -6.44 2.02
N ARG A 557 -15.29 -7.74 1.72
CA ARG A 557 -16.15 -8.67 2.48
C ARG A 557 -15.35 -9.82 3.08
N PRO A 558 -15.10 -9.83 4.41
CA PRO A 558 -14.31 -10.88 5.06
C PRO A 558 -15.00 -12.25 5.02
N ASP A 559 -16.31 -12.31 4.76
CA ASP A 559 -17.04 -13.56 4.50
C ASP A 559 -16.37 -14.43 3.43
N ASN A 560 -15.79 -13.85 2.37
CA ASN A 560 -15.11 -14.61 1.31
C ASN A 560 -13.86 -15.33 1.87
N ILE A 561 -13.08 -14.61 2.70
CA ILE A 561 -11.91 -15.13 3.41
C ILE A 561 -12.34 -16.26 4.36
N PHE A 562 -13.44 -16.04 5.10
CA PHE A 562 -13.95 -16.99 6.08
C PHE A 562 -14.49 -18.27 5.42
N ASP A 563 -15.25 -18.16 4.33
CA ASP A 563 -15.74 -19.34 3.58
C ASP A 563 -14.61 -20.07 2.85
N TYR A 564 -13.57 -19.37 2.37
CA TYR A 564 -12.36 -20.00 1.83
C TYR A 564 -11.64 -20.85 2.87
N LEU A 565 -11.28 -20.27 4.04
CA LEU A 565 -10.61 -20.98 5.13
C LEU A 565 -11.45 -22.16 5.66
N LYS A 566 -12.77 -21.97 5.75
CA LYS A 566 -13.75 -23.01 6.14
C LYS A 566 -13.87 -24.13 5.11
N LYS A 567 -13.79 -23.85 3.80
CA LYS A 567 -13.75 -24.86 2.72
C LYS A 567 -12.46 -25.69 2.75
N LEU A 568 -11.30 -25.06 2.99
CA LEU A 568 -10.02 -25.76 3.16
C LEU A 568 -10.05 -26.73 4.35
N LEU A 569 -10.78 -26.41 5.42
CA LEU A 569 -10.90 -27.26 6.62
C LEU A 569 -11.85 -28.47 6.43
N ILE A 570 -12.73 -28.44 5.42
CA ILE A 570 -13.76 -29.48 5.17
C ILE A 570 -13.33 -30.46 4.07
N ILE A 571 -12.65 -29.97 3.03
CA ILE A 571 -12.32 -30.75 1.83
C ILE A 571 -10.86 -31.22 1.92
N LYS A 572 -10.59 -32.52 1.68
CA LYS A 572 -9.22 -32.98 1.45
C LYS A 572 -8.63 -32.25 0.24
N THR A 573 -7.70 -31.34 0.49
CA THR A 573 -7.02 -30.55 -0.53
C THR A 573 -6.02 -31.41 -1.28
N GLU A 574 -6.21 -31.53 -2.60
CA GLU A 574 -5.20 -32.11 -3.49
C GLU A 574 -4.13 -31.03 -3.73
N ASN A 575 -2.96 -31.19 -3.10
CA ASN A 575 -1.82 -30.30 -3.29
C ASN A 575 -1.22 -30.57 -4.68
N LEU A 576 -1.75 -29.89 -5.69
CA LEU A 576 -1.39 -30.05 -7.09
C LEU A 576 -0.09 -29.28 -7.40
N GLN A 577 1.01 -29.81 -6.86
CA GLN A 577 2.38 -29.34 -7.09
C GLN A 577 2.69 -29.34 -8.59
N ARG A 578 2.60 -28.17 -9.21
CA ARG A 578 3.02 -27.92 -10.59
C ARG A 578 3.83 -26.65 -10.65
N GLN A 579 5.15 -26.82 -10.75
CA GLN A 579 6.07 -25.71 -10.96
C GLN A 579 6.23 -25.44 -12.46
N LYS A 580 6.27 -24.17 -12.85
CA LYS A 580 6.66 -23.76 -14.19
C LYS A 580 8.17 -23.58 -14.27
N ILE A 581 8.76 -24.11 -15.33
CA ILE A 581 10.17 -23.94 -15.69
C ILE A 581 10.20 -23.22 -17.04
N GLN A 582 10.92 -22.11 -17.10
CA GLN A 582 10.89 -21.15 -18.21
C GLN A 582 12.25 -21.11 -18.87
N VAL A 583 12.35 -21.73 -20.05
CA VAL A 583 13.62 -22.03 -20.71
C VAL A 583 13.89 -20.91 -21.73
N VAL A 584 14.85 -20.04 -21.43
CA VAL A 584 15.14 -18.78 -22.14
C VAL A 584 16.61 -18.71 -22.58
N GLY A 585 16.98 -17.71 -23.40
CA GLY A 585 18.31 -17.59 -24.02
C GLY A 585 18.23 -17.48 -25.55
N ASP A 586 19.35 -17.22 -26.22
CA ASP A 586 19.38 -16.85 -27.65
C ASP A 586 19.14 -18.00 -28.64
N SER A 587 18.89 -17.65 -29.90
CA SER A 587 18.67 -18.62 -30.98
C SER A 587 19.82 -19.63 -31.05
N GLN A 588 19.49 -20.91 -31.27
CA GLN A 588 20.44 -22.03 -31.30
C GLN A 588 21.12 -22.38 -29.94
N SER A 589 20.77 -21.74 -28.82
CA SER A 589 21.33 -22.05 -27.48
C SER A 589 20.93 -23.40 -26.86
N GLY A 590 20.41 -24.35 -27.64
CA GLY A 590 20.10 -25.72 -27.19
C GLY A 590 18.78 -25.93 -26.42
N LYS A 591 18.00 -24.88 -26.12
CA LYS A 591 16.75 -24.94 -25.32
C LYS A 591 15.80 -26.08 -25.70
N THR A 592 15.39 -26.16 -26.96
CA THR A 592 14.44 -27.18 -27.43
C THR A 592 15.02 -28.60 -27.32
N SER A 593 16.34 -28.77 -27.53
CA SER A 593 17.05 -30.03 -27.30
C SER A 593 17.05 -30.41 -25.81
N LEU A 594 17.28 -29.44 -24.92
CA LEU A 594 17.24 -29.64 -23.46
C LEU A 594 15.83 -30.00 -22.98
N VAL A 595 14.79 -29.35 -23.48
CA VAL A 595 13.39 -29.68 -23.17
C VAL A 595 13.01 -31.07 -23.67
N ARG A 596 13.49 -31.50 -24.85
CA ARG A 596 13.35 -32.90 -25.32
C ARG A 596 14.14 -33.88 -24.46
N ALA A 597 15.36 -33.56 -24.05
CA ALA A 597 16.20 -34.40 -23.19
C ALA A 597 15.56 -34.63 -21.81
N LEU A 598 15.10 -33.56 -21.15
CA LEU A 598 14.38 -33.65 -19.86
C LEU A 598 13.08 -34.46 -19.99
N SER A 599 12.23 -34.14 -20.98
CA SER A 599 10.87 -34.68 -21.06
C SER A 599 10.74 -36.07 -21.70
N LEU A 600 11.64 -36.44 -22.61
CA LEU A 600 11.59 -37.69 -23.38
C LEU A 600 12.79 -38.62 -23.14
N ARG A 601 13.79 -38.20 -22.35
CA ARG A 601 15.11 -38.85 -22.22
C ARG A 601 15.72 -39.18 -23.59
N LYS A 602 15.64 -38.21 -24.50
CA LYS A 602 16.26 -38.24 -25.83
C LYS A 602 16.75 -36.86 -26.23
N SER A 603 18.03 -36.78 -26.52
CA SER A 603 18.64 -35.74 -27.32
C SER A 603 18.14 -35.87 -28.77
N SER A 604 18.02 -34.74 -29.45
CA SER A 604 17.86 -34.70 -30.91
C SER A 604 18.26 -33.30 -31.36
N LEU A 605 19.33 -33.18 -32.14
CA LEU A 605 19.75 -31.90 -32.68
C LEU A 605 18.71 -31.40 -33.69
N THR A 606 18.20 -30.18 -33.47
CA THR A 606 17.14 -29.58 -34.30
C THR A 606 17.73 -28.96 -35.57
N TYR A 607 18.01 -29.79 -36.57
CA TYR A 607 18.66 -29.37 -37.82
C TYR A 607 17.75 -28.55 -38.77
N GLY A 608 16.42 -28.65 -38.65
CA GLY A 608 15.47 -28.02 -39.57
C GLY A 608 14.87 -26.71 -39.07
N TYR A 609 14.70 -25.72 -39.97
CA TYR A 609 13.96 -24.48 -39.68
C TYR A 609 12.52 -24.75 -39.20
N SER A 610 11.88 -25.81 -39.70
CA SER A 610 10.54 -26.25 -39.30
C SER A 610 10.45 -26.84 -37.89
N GLU A 611 11.58 -27.12 -37.22
CA GLU A 611 11.62 -27.60 -35.83
C GLU A 611 11.86 -26.50 -34.79
N ARG A 612 12.03 -25.24 -35.22
CA ARG A 612 12.26 -24.12 -34.32
C ARG A 612 10.96 -23.71 -33.60
N THR A 613 11.02 -23.59 -32.28
CA THR A 613 9.91 -23.13 -31.44
C THR A 613 9.49 -21.70 -31.82
N ARG A 614 8.23 -21.54 -32.25
CA ARG A 614 7.61 -20.24 -32.52
C ARG A 614 7.11 -19.64 -31.19
N LEU A 615 7.70 -18.52 -30.74
CA LEU A 615 7.42 -17.80 -29.49
C LEU A 615 7.50 -18.64 -28.19
N LEU A 616 6.56 -19.56 -27.95
CA LEU A 616 6.48 -20.38 -26.74
C LEU A 616 5.84 -21.75 -27.02
N GLN A 617 6.57 -22.84 -26.74
CA GLN A 617 6.03 -24.21 -26.71
C GLN A 617 5.94 -24.73 -25.27
N GLN A 618 4.75 -25.16 -24.86
CA GLN A 618 4.51 -25.77 -23.54
C GLN A 618 4.55 -27.30 -23.62
N THR A 619 5.35 -27.92 -22.73
CA THR A 619 5.44 -29.38 -22.57
C THR A 619 5.15 -29.74 -21.11
N LEU A 620 4.15 -30.58 -20.87
CA LEU A 620 3.93 -31.17 -19.54
C LEU A 620 4.94 -32.30 -19.35
N TRP A 621 5.80 -32.16 -18.35
CA TRP A 621 6.79 -33.15 -17.96
C TRP A 621 6.43 -33.74 -16.59
N LYS A 622 6.76 -35.01 -16.39
CA LYS A 622 6.55 -35.70 -15.11
C LYS A 622 7.74 -36.60 -14.83
N THR A 623 8.27 -36.51 -13.62
CA THR A 623 9.49 -37.21 -13.21
C THR A 623 9.20 -38.59 -12.62
N GLU A 624 10.26 -39.36 -12.37
CA GLU A 624 10.16 -40.68 -11.73
C GLU A 624 9.70 -40.59 -10.28
N ASN A 625 10.06 -39.53 -9.54
CA ASN A 625 9.52 -39.25 -8.21
C ASN A 625 8.13 -38.56 -8.24
N ASN A 626 7.44 -38.62 -9.39
CA ASN A 626 6.05 -38.18 -9.58
C ASN A 626 5.81 -36.66 -9.42
N VAL A 627 6.87 -35.84 -9.48
CA VAL A 627 6.77 -34.37 -9.56
C VAL A 627 6.27 -33.99 -10.96
N GLU A 628 5.36 -33.01 -11.05
CA GLU A 628 4.83 -32.51 -12.32
C GLU A 628 5.35 -31.11 -12.62
N PHE A 629 5.95 -30.94 -13.80
CA PHE A 629 6.52 -29.69 -14.29
C PHE A 629 5.82 -29.22 -15.56
N VAL A 630 5.68 -27.91 -15.72
CA VAL A 630 5.31 -27.29 -16.99
C VAL A 630 6.56 -26.63 -17.57
N LEU A 631 7.15 -27.28 -18.59
CA LEU A 631 8.29 -26.75 -19.33
C LEU A 631 7.78 -25.77 -20.40
N ASN A 632 8.14 -24.50 -20.28
CA ASN A 632 7.90 -23.44 -21.24
C ASN A 632 9.19 -23.21 -22.06
N ASP A 633 9.27 -23.74 -23.28
CA ASP A 633 10.37 -23.50 -24.24
C ASP A 633 10.12 -22.19 -24.97
N PHE A 634 10.94 -21.16 -24.76
CA PHE A 634 10.81 -19.87 -25.46
C PHE A 634 11.66 -19.86 -26.74
N GLY A 635 11.05 -19.42 -27.85
CA GLY A 635 11.71 -19.31 -29.14
C GLY A 635 12.74 -18.17 -29.14
N GLY A 636 14.04 -18.49 -29.08
CA GLY A 636 15.13 -17.52 -28.83
C GLY A 636 15.44 -16.47 -29.91
N ASP A 637 14.47 -16.09 -30.76
CA ASP A 637 14.63 -14.99 -31.73
C ASP A 637 14.35 -13.63 -31.08
N ASN A 638 15.07 -12.59 -31.49
CA ASN A 638 14.90 -11.23 -30.94
C ASN A 638 13.48 -10.67 -31.21
N THR A 639 12.83 -11.09 -32.29
CA THR A 639 11.45 -10.73 -32.68
C THR A 639 10.40 -11.11 -31.61
N TYR A 640 10.69 -12.13 -30.78
CA TYR A 640 9.76 -12.60 -29.75
C TYR A 640 9.96 -11.92 -28.38
N ARG A 641 11.03 -11.14 -28.18
CA ARG A 641 11.39 -10.59 -26.85
C ARG A 641 10.33 -9.66 -26.25
N LEU A 642 9.61 -8.89 -27.08
CA LEU A 642 8.51 -8.01 -26.66
C LEU A 642 7.46 -8.75 -25.81
N PHE A 643 7.25 -10.03 -26.11
CA PHE A 643 6.17 -10.83 -25.55
C PHE A 643 6.60 -11.65 -24.34
N TYR A 644 7.90 -11.70 -24.03
CA TYR A 644 8.39 -12.40 -22.85
C TYR A 644 7.84 -11.76 -21.58
N LYS A 645 7.77 -10.43 -21.48
CA LYS A 645 7.13 -9.73 -20.36
C LYS A 645 5.69 -10.22 -20.08
N MET A 646 4.90 -10.49 -21.13
CA MET A 646 3.52 -10.97 -21.03
C MET A 646 3.42 -12.47 -20.69
N LEU A 647 4.47 -13.25 -20.98
CA LEU A 647 4.47 -14.72 -20.88
C LEU A 647 5.35 -15.27 -19.74
N LEU A 648 6.19 -14.43 -19.14
CA LEU A 648 7.03 -14.75 -17.99
C LEU A 648 6.20 -14.77 -16.69
N ASP A 649 6.22 -15.92 -16.00
CA ASP A 649 5.66 -16.06 -14.66
C ASP A 649 6.72 -15.67 -13.61
N PRO A 650 6.53 -14.58 -12.83
CA PRO A 650 7.46 -14.16 -11.79
C PRO A 650 7.58 -15.14 -10.61
N LYS A 651 6.73 -16.18 -10.54
CA LYS A 651 6.71 -17.22 -9.50
C LYS A 651 7.32 -18.54 -9.99
N GLY A 652 7.68 -18.63 -11.27
CA GLY A 652 8.33 -19.80 -11.86
C GLY A 652 9.85 -19.80 -11.67
N LEU A 653 10.48 -20.93 -11.98
CA LEU A 653 11.93 -21.01 -12.18
C LEU A 653 12.25 -20.61 -13.63
N VAL A 654 13.29 -19.80 -13.83
CA VAL A 654 13.86 -19.54 -15.15
C VAL A 654 15.12 -20.37 -15.33
N MET A 655 15.23 -21.06 -16.45
CA MET A 655 16.47 -21.68 -16.92
C MET A 655 17.03 -20.84 -18.05
N LEU A 656 18.10 -20.08 -17.77
CA LEU A 656 18.82 -19.31 -18.77
C LEU A 656 19.85 -20.22 -19.44
N VAL A 657 19.60 -20.53 -20.71
CA VAL A 657 20.34 -21.55 -21.46
C VAL A 657 21.22 -20.90 -22.52
N TYR A 658 22.53 -21.12 -22.41
CA TYR A 658 23.53 -20.65 -23.38
C TYR A 658 24.18 -21.83 -24.11
N ASN A 659 24.83 -21.55 -25.24
CA ASN A 659 25.67 -22.53 -25.94
C ASN A 659 27.09 -22.44 -25.38
N ALA A 660 27.61 -23.53 -24.79
CA ALA A 660 28.96 -23.55 -24.25
C ALA A 660 30.03 -23.50 -25.36
N ALA A 661 29.79 -24.18 -26.49
CA ALA A 661 30.76 -24.28 -27.60
C ALA A 661 30.90 -22.99 -28.43
N THR A 662 30.05 -21.99 -28.21
CA THR A 662 30.15 -20.65 -28.83
C THR A 662 30.18 -19.53 -27.78
N PHE A 663 30.56 -19.85 -26.54
CA PHE A 663 30.72 -18.86 -25.49
C PHE A 663 32.14 -18.29 -25.49
N CYS A 664 32.26 -16.97 -25.37
CA CYS A 664 33.51 -16.29 -25.07
C CYS A 664 33.24 -15.11 -24.13
N LYS A 665 34.29 -14.61 -23.44
CA LYS A 665 34.16 -13.53 -22.46
C LYS A 665 33.58 -12.25 -23.09
N GLU A 666 33.97 -11.93 -24.32
CA GLU A 666 33.48 -10.75 -25.06
C GLU A 666 31.98 -10.84 -25.38
N ASN A 667 31.48 -12.03 -25.71
CA ASN A 667 30.07 -12.26 -26.04
C ASN A 667 29.19 -12.61 -24.82
N PHE A 668 29.73 -12.47 -23.59
CA PHE A 668 28.99 -12.72 -22.35
C PHE A 668 27.72 -11.87 -22.23
N TYR A 669 27.79 -10.58 -22.62
CA TYR A 669 26.65 -9.68 -22.45
C TYR A 669 25.45 -10.12 -23.29
N ASN A 670 25.64 -10.44 -24.57
CA ASN A 670 24.55 -10.92 -25.42
C ASN A 670 24.01 -12.27 -24.91
N SER A 671 24.93 -13.22 -24.67
CA SER A 671 24.60 -14.61 -24.34
C SER A 671 23.91 -14.79 -22.98
N VAL A 672 24.24 -13.92 -22.00
CA VAL A 672 23.84 -14.08 -20.58
C VAL A 672 23.45 -12.75 -19.94
N GLY A 673 24.30 -11.71 -20.02
CA GLY A 673 24.12 -10.45 -19.30
C GLY A 673 22.80 -9.73 -19.59
N GLN A 674 22.49 -9.50 -20.87
CA GLN A 674 21.27 -8.86 -21.36
C GLN A 674 20.00 -9.61 -20.92
N TRP A 675 20.06 -10.94 -20.81
CA TRP A 675 18.95 -11.76 -20.32
C TRP A 675 18.77 -11.59 -18.80
N LEU A 676 19.85 -11.55 -18.02
CA LEU A 676 19.78 -11.23 -16.60
C LEU A 676 19.22 -9.81 -16.37
N ASP A 677 19.60 -8.84 -17.20
CA ASP A 677 19.12 -7.46 -17.08
C ASP A 677 17.64 -7.30 -17.45
N MET A 678 17.18 -7.97 -18.52
CA MET A 678 15.77 -8.08 -18.91
C MET A 678 14.92 -8.71 -17.79
N LEU A 679 15.37 -9.85 -17.24
CA LEU A 679 14.69 -10.56 -16.14
C LEU A 679 14.65 -9.70 -14.88
N ALA A 680 15.72 -8.98 -14.55
CA ALA A 680 15.77 -8.08 -13.40
C ALA A 680 14.93 -6.82 -13.57
N ALA A 681 14.76 -6.31 -14.80
CA ALA A 681 13.85 -5.19 -15.10
C ALA A 681 12.37 -5.60 -15.05
N SER A 682 12.04 -6.77 -15.60
CA SER A 682 10.66 -7.23 -15.80
C SER A 682 10.09 -7.99 -14.59
N THR A 683 10.91 -8.82 -13.95
CA THR A 683 10.50 -9.78 -12.90
C THR A 683 11.49 -9.75 -11.72
N PRO A 684 11.53 -8.68 -10.91
CA PRO A 684 12.40 -8.60 -9.74
C PRO A 684 12.08 -9.72 -8.73
N GLY A 685 13.12 -10.29 -8.11
CA GLY A 685 13.00 -11.42 -7.18
C GLY A 685 12.92 -12.81 -7.82
N ILE A 686 12.84 -12.92 -9.15
CA ILE A 686 12.71 -14.22 -9.86
C ILE A 686 13.94 -15.11 -9.63
N VAL A 687 13.72 -16.44 -9.63
CA VAL A 687 14.78 -17.45 -9.46
C VAL A 687 15.29 -17.90 -10.83
N VAL A 688 16.62 -17.91 -11.01
CA VAL A 688 17.29 -18.24 -12.28
C VAL A 688 18.33 -19.34 -12.06
N LYS A 689 18.29 -20.41 -12.84
CA LYS A 689 19.40 -21.38 -13.00
C LYS A 689 20.06 -21.13 -14.36
N ILE A 690 21.38 -21.18 -14.42
CA ILE A 690 22.15 -21.01 -15.66
C ILE A 690 22.63 -22.39 -16.14
N VAL A 691 22.44 -22.69 -17.43
CA VAL A 691 22.75 -23.99 -18.03
C VAL A 691 23.50 -23.82 -19.35
N GLY A 692 24.72 -24.35 -19.43
CA GLY A 692 25.49 -24.45 -20.67
C GLY A 692 25.17 -25.75 -21.40
N THR A 693 24.68 -25.66 -22.64
CA THR A 693 24.45 -26.83 -23.51
C THR A 693 25.63 -27.05 -24.47
N GLN A 694 25.65 -28.20 -25.17
CA GLN A 694 26.64 -28.51 -26.22
C GLN A 694 28.08 -28.61 -25.68
N VAL A 695 28.22 -29.05 -24.43
CA VAL A 695 29.51 -29.28 -23.74
C VAL A 695 30.37 -30.32 -24.50
N ASP A 696 29.73 -31.28 -25.15
CA ASP A 696 30.32 -32.27 -26.05
C ASP A 696 30.90 -31.70 -27.36
N LEU A 697 30.65 -30.42 -27.66
CA LEU A 697 31.25 -29.70 -28.79
C LEU A 697 32.37 -28.74 -28.35
N LEU A 698 32.69 -28.67 -27.06
CA LEU A 698 33.96 -28.09 -26.60
C LEU A 698 35.08 -29.03 -27.05
N GLN A 699 35.95 -28.54 -27.93
CA GLN A 699 37.19 -29.26 -28.21
C GLN A 699 38.08 -29.21 -26.95
N PRO A 700 38.77 -30.31 -26.58
CA PRO A 700 39.86 -30.21 -25.61
C PRO A 700 40.90 -29.26 -26.19
N GLU A 701 41.45 -28.39 -25.35
CA GLU A 701 42.36 -27.31 -25.78
C GLU A 701 43.63 -27.88 -26.42
N GLU A 702 43.66 -27.94 -27.77
CA GLU A 702 44.91 -27.83 -28.50
C GLU A 702 45.40 -26.40 -28.29
N ALA A 703 46.52 -26.26 -27.57
CA ALA A 703 47.13 -24.98 -27.30
C ALA A 703 47.79 -24.43 -28.58
N GLU A 704 46.99 -23.82 -29.46
CA GLU A 704 47.50 -23.02 -30.56
C GLU A 704 48.21 -21.79 -29.99
N GLU A 705 49.49 -21.65 -30.32
CA GLU A 705 50.32 -20.53 -29.88
C GLU A 705 49.97 -19.28 -30.72
N ASP A 706 49.09 -18.42 -30.20
CA ASP A 706 48.72 -17.10 -30.79
C ASP A 706 49.88 -16.07 -30.76
N ASP A 707 51.04 -16.45 -31.32
CA ASP A 707 52.26 -15.64 -31.41
C ASP A 707 52.34 -14.82 -32.71
N ASP A 708 51.40 -14.99 -33.66
CA ASP A 708 51.45 -14.34 -34.98
C ASP A 708 50.64 -13.03 -35.12
N GLU A 709 49.66 -12.73 -34.26
CA GLU A 709 49.02 -11.40 -34.26
C GLU A 709 50.00 -10.30 -33.76
N ILE A 710 50.86 -10.63 -32.80
CA ILE A 710 51.86 -9.71 -32.21
C ILE A 710 52.85 -9.20 -33.29
N LYS A 711 53.16 -10.00 -34.31
CA LYS A 711 54.05 -9.63 -35.42
C LYS A 711 53.42 -8.58 -36.36
N THR A 712 52.09 -8.57 -36.47
CA THR A 712 51.36 -7.66 -37.37
C THR A 712 51.20 -6.27 -36.75
N ILE A 713 50.87 -6.19 -35.46
CA ILE A 713 50.73 -4.92 -34.73
C ILE A 713 52.08 -4.18 -34.65
N ALA A 714 53.18 -4.91 -34.43
CA ALA A 714 54.54 -4.35 -34.37
C ALA A 714 54.99 -3.67 -35.69
N SER A 715 54.43 -4.04 -36.84
CA SER A 715 54.70 -3.37 -38.12
C SER A 715 53.93 -2.06 -38.27
N ALA A 716 52.69 -1.99 -37.77
CA ALA A 716 51.80 -0.84 -37.94
C ALA A 716 52.23 0.38 -37.09
N GLU A 717 52.74 0.14 -35.88
CA GLU A 717 53.27 1.23 -35.03
C GLU A 717 54.55 1.88 -35.59
N HIS A 718 55.28 1.20 -36.48
CA HIS A 718 56.51 1.74 -37.04
C HIS A 718 56.23 2.77 -38.16
N GLU A 719 55.19 2.57 -38.97
CA GLU A 719 54.83 3.51 -40.05
C GLU A 719 54.16 4.79 -39.53
N LEU A 720 53.31 4.70 -38.50
CA LEU A 720 52.62 5.87 -37.93
C LEU A 720 53.58 6.89 -37.28
N LYS A 721 54.78 6.48 -36.87
CA LYS A 721 55.83 7.38 -36.37
C LYS A 721 56.58 8.17 -37.46
N MET A 722 56.33 7.92 -38.75
CA MET A 722 57.03 8.58 -39.87
C MET A 722 56.33 9.85 -40.40
N LEU A 723 55.09 10.14 -39.98
CA LEU A 723 54.24 11.13 -40.67
C LEU A 723 54.21 12.56 -40.09
N TYR A 724 54.67 12.80 -38.85
CA TYR A 724 54.69 14.15 -38.25
C TYR A 724 55.95 14.44 -37.40
N PRO A 725 57.03 14.98 -38.00
CA PRO A 725 58.23 15.41 -37.28
C PRO A 725 58.33 16.94 -37.14
N ALA A 726 58.00 17.50 -35.97
CA ALA A 726 58.44 18.81 -35.45
C ALA A 726 57.75 19.13 -34.11
N SER A 727 58.32 19.88 -33.18
CA SER A 727 59.73 20.17 -32.87
C SER A 727 59.79 20.74 -31.44
N GLU A 728 60.91 20.58 -30.75
CA GLU A 728 61.11 21.14 -29.41
C GLU A 728 61.05 22.68 -29.44
N ASP A 729 60.60 23.30 -28.34
CA ASP A 729 61.31 24.49 -27.87
C ASP A 729 61.30 24.65 -26.33
N SER A 730 62.51 24.55 -25.79
CA SER A 730 63.10 25.20 -24.61
C SER A 730 62.44 25.23 -23.20
N VAL A 731 62.97 24.34 -22.34
CA VAL A 731 63.86 24.69 -21.17
C VAL A 731 63.26 25.25 -19.85
N HIS A 732 63.67 24.56 -18.76
CA HIS A 732 63.78 24.96 -17.34
C HIS A 732 62.63 25.70 -16.61
N ASN A 733 62.19 25.08 -15.52
CA ASN A 733 62.79 25.47 -14.24
C ASN A 733 63.11 24.23 -13.38
N LEU A 734 64.00 24.41 -12.40
CA LEU A 734 64.65 23.35 -11.62
C LEU A 734 64.51 23.62 -10.11
N ALA A 735 64.64 22.54 -9.35
CA ALA A 735 65.27 22.48 -8.03
C ALA A 735 64.60 23.15 -6.80
N GLU A 736 64.47 22.32 -5.75
CA GLU A 736 64.98 22.56 -4.37
C GLU A 736 64.30 23.63 -3.47
N ALA A 737 64.23 23.45 -2.14
CA ALA A 737 64.42 22.27 -1.27
C ALA A 737 63.89 22.57 0.15
N GLU A 738 64.10 21.62 1.08
CA GLU A 738 64.06 21.75 2.56
C GLU A 738 62.64 21.98 3.16
N GLU A 739 62.08 21.10 4.00
CA GLU A 739 62.57 20.58 5.30
C GLU A 739 62.71 21.74 6.33
N GLU A 740 62.27 21.64 7.59
CA GLU A 740 62.31 20.49 8.51
C GLU A 740 61.13 20.47 9.53
N ASP A 741 61.06 19.41 10.33
CA ASP A 741 59.95 19.03 11.24
C ASP A 741 59.79 19.87 12.54
N ASP A 742 58.70 19.59 13.30
CA ASP A 742 58.90 19.24 14.73
C ASP A 742 57.77 18.38 15.37
N LEU A 743 58.19 17.26 15.99
CA LEU A 743 57.56 16.42 17.06
C LEU A 743 56.28 15.55 16.86
N PHE A 744 56.50 14.25 16.58
CA PHE A 744 56.33 13.04 17.45
C PHE A 744 55.07 12.86 18.37
N ASP A 745 54.64 11.66 18.80
CA ASP A 745 55.21 10.29 18.92
C ASP A 745 54.01 9.28 18.82
N VAL A 746 53.87 8.27 17.94
CA VAL A 746 54.65 7.06 17.58
C VAL A 746 54.58 5.88 18.58
N GLY A 747 54.38 4.67 18.05
CA GLY A 747 54.31 3.40 18.79
C GLY A 747 54.39 2.19 17.84
N GLN A 748 55.56 1.56 17.80
CA GLN A 748 55.94 0.43 16.92
C GLN A 748 55.30 -0.92 17.37
N THR A 749 55.37 -2.06 16.64
CA THR A 749 56.52 -2.66 15.93
C THR A 749 56.19 -3.56 14.74
N SER A 750 57.20 -3.75 13.87
CA SER A 750 57.30 -4.81 12.86
C SER A 750 58.77 -5.17 12.63
N GLU A 751 59.14 -6.44 12.83
CA GLU A 751 60.48 -7.04 12.70
C GLU A 751 60.29 -8.54 12.36
N GLU A 752 61.12 -9.25 11.57
CA GLU A 752 62.22 -8.86 10.68
C GLU A 752 62.58 -10.07 9.75
N LEU A 753 63.57 -9.89 8.86
CA LEU A 753 64.51 -10.88 8.29
C LEU A 753 64.14 -11.89 7.16
N THR A 754 64.83 -11.65 6.04
CA THR A 754 65.66 -12.59 5.23
C THR A 754 65.11 -13.43 4.06
N VAL A 755 66.00 -13.53 3.05
CA VAL A 755 65.87 -14.20 1.74
C VAL A 755 66.34 -15.65 1.82
N VAL A 756 65.57 -16.60 1.28
CA VAL A 756 66.05 -17.91 0.80
C VAL A 756 65.38 -18.26 -0.54
N ARG A 757 66.10 -18.96 -1.41
CA ARG A 757 65.66 -19.39 -2.76
C ARG A 757 64.75 -20.62 -2.74
N ASN A 758 63.98 -20.77 -3.82
CA ASN A 758 63.44 -22.02 -4.39
C ASN A 758 62.64 -22.97 -3.46
N THR A 759 61.32 -22.93 -3.59
CA THR A 759 60.52 -24.17 -3.71
C THR A 759 59.52 -24.01 -4.85
N SER A 760 59.19 -25.10 -5.52
CA SER A 760 58.20 -25.12 -6.60
C SER A 760 56.78 -25.08 -6.01
N THR A 761 56.07 -23.97 -6.20
CA THR A 761 54.61 -23.95 -6.06
C THR A 761 53.99 -24.88 -7.11
N PRO A 762 53.01 -25.74 -6.73
CA PRO A 762 52.23 -26.46 -7.74
C PRO A 762 51.47 -25.46 -8.60
N ALA A 763 51.28 -25.77 -9.89
CA ALA A 763 50.37 -25.00 -10.73
C ALA A 763 48.97 -25.05 -10.10
N VAL A 764 48.35 -23.88 -9.94
CA VAL A 764 46.90 -23.80 -9.73
C VAL A 764 46.27 -24.29 -11.04
N PRO A 765 45.34 -25.25 -11.03
CA PRO A 765 44.64 -25.64 -12.25
C PRO A 765 43.88 -24.42 -12.78
N GLU A 766 43.88 -24.23 -14.10
CA GLU A 766 43.19 -23.09 -14.71
C GLU A 766 41.66 -23.21 -14.49
N PRO A 767 40.96 -22.07 -14.28
CA PRO A 767 39.56 -22.09 -13.91
C PRO A 767 38.74 -22.70 -15.05
N THR A 768 37.89 -23.66 -14.71
CA THR A 768 37.05 -24.34 -15.70
C THR A 768 36.09 -23.35 -16.37
N HIS A 769 35.68 -23.66 -17.60
CA HIS A 769 34.72 -22.86 -18.36
C HIS A 769 33.43 -22.50 -17.57
N LEU A 770 33.00 -23.36 -16.63
CA LEU A 770 31.86 -23.10 -15.76
C LEU A 770 32.17 -22.09 -14.64
N GLU A 771 33.37 -22.14 -14.06
CA GLU A 771 33.85 -21.17 -13.06
C GLU A 771 34.02 -19.78 -13.69
N ILE A 772 34.50 -19.70 -14.92
CA ILE A 772 34.58 -18.44 -15.68
C ILE A 772 33.19 -17.82 -15.85
N VAL A 773 32.18 -18.60 -16.29
CA VAL A 773 30.81 -18.09 -16.44
C VAL A 773 30.20 -17.70 -15.09
N GLN A 774 30.45 -18.48 -14.04
CA GLN A 774 30.00 -18.18 -12.67
C GLN A 774 30.62 -16.88 -12.13
N GLU A 775 31.91 -16.63 -12.40
CA GLU A 775 32.61 -15.40 -12.04
C GLU A 775 32.02 -14.20 -12.79
N MET A 776 31.88 -14.28 -14.11
CA MET A 776 31.33 -13.19 -14.93
C MET A 776 29.89 -12.82 -14.55
N VAL A 777 29.05 -13.82 -14.24
CA VAL A 777 27.69 -13.58 -13.70
C VAL A 777 27.75 -12.85 -12.35
N THR A 778 28.65 -13.27 -11.46
CA THR A 778 28.80 -12.65 -10.13
C THR A 778 29.34 -11.21 -10.24
N GLN A 779 30.25 -10.96 -11.19
CA GLN A 779 30.79 -9.63 -11.51
C GLN A 779 29.73 -8.71 -12.12
N HIS A 780 28.89 -9.22 -13.03
CA HIS A 780 27.79 -8.46 -13.64
C HIS A 780 26.78 -8.00 -12.59
N LEU A 781 26.30 -8.95 -11.76
CA LEU A 781 25.31 -8.67 -10.72
C LEU A 781 25.84 -7.72 -9.64
N SER A 782 27.10 -7.88 -9.20
CA SER A 782 27.71 -6.98 -8.22
C SER A 782 28.00 -5.59 -8.78
N THR A 783 28.39 -5.48 -10.06
CA THR A 783 28.54 -4.18 -10.74
C THR A 783 27.20 -3.44 -10.83
N ARG A 784 26.12 -4.15 -11.18
CA ARG A 784 24.75 -3.59 -11.17
C ARG A 784 24.33 -3.18 -9.76
N GLU A 785 24.56 -4.01 -8.74
CA GLU A 785 24.20 -3.69 -7.36
C GLU A 785 25.00 -2.48 -6.82
N ASN A 786 26.28 -2.37 -7.17
CA ASN A 786 27.14 -1.23 -6.80
C ASN A 786 26.65 0.07 -7.47
N LYS A 787 26.41 0.09 -8.79
CA LYS A 787 25.80 1.22 -9.51
C LYS A 787 24.48 1.68 -8.82
N VAL A 788 23.63 0.74 -8.39
CA VAL A 788 22.36 1.03 -7.67
C VAL A 788 22.61 1.59 -6.25
N ARG A 789 23.60 1.08 -5.52
CA ARG A 789 23.99 1.56 -4.18
C ARG A 789 24.60 2.96 -4.21
N GLU A 790 25.42 3.27 -5.21
CA GLU A 790 26.05 4.58 -5.43
C GLU A 790 25.00 5.67 -5.71
N GLU A 791 24.07 5.42 -6.63
CA GLU A 791 22.93 6.31 -6.91
C GLU A 791 22.06 6.54 -5.65
N LEU A 792 21.81 5.49 -4.86
CA LEU A 792 21.08 5.60 -3.60
C LEU A 792 21.86 6.41 -2.54
N GLN A 793 23.19 6.31 -2.51
CA GLN A 793 24.04 7.11 -1.63
C GLN A 793 24.06 8.58 -2.05
N HIS A 794 24.16 8.88 -3.35
CA HIS A 794 24.07 10.25 -3.88
C HIS A 794 22.72 10.89 -3.50
N LEU A 795 21.61 10.18 -3.73
CA LEU A 795 20.26 10.64 -3.38
C LEU A 795 20.10 10.88 -1.88
N LYS A 796 20.65 10.02 -1.02
CA LYS A 796 20.63 10.22 0.44
C LYS A 796 21.41 11.47 0.85
N VAL A 797 22.54 11.76 0.22
CA VAL A 797 23.30 13.00 0.46
C VAL A 797 22.53 14.24 -0.02
N GLU A 798 21.85 14.16 -1.17
CA GLU A 798 21.02 15.23 -1.72
C GLU A 798 19.79 15.54 -0.84
N ILE A 799 19.04 14.50 -0.45
CA ILE A 799 17.91 14.59 0.48
C ILE A 799 18.35 15.12 1.85
N PHE A 800 19.53 14.70 2.35
CA PHE A 800 20.08 15.18 3.61
C PHE A 800 20.42 16.67 3.56
N LYS A 801 21.09 17.15 2.48
CA LYS A 801 21.38 18.57 2.27
C LYS A 801 20.11 19.41 2.28
N MET A 802 19.11 19.06 1.45
CA MET A 802 17.81 19.78 1.42
C MET A 802 17.07 19.73 2.77
N THR A 803 17.16 18.61 3.49
CA THR A 803 16.51 18.46 4.81
C THR A 803 17.24 19.27 5.90
N GLN A 804 18.57 19.43 5.83
CA GLN A 804 19.32 20.30 6.74
C GLN A 804 18.98 21.78 6.53
N SER A 805 18.90 22.27 5.29
CA SER A 805 18.49 23.66 5.02
C SER A 805 17.09 23.98 5.54
N LYS A 806 16.19 22.98 5.57
CA LYS A 806 14.87 23.11 6.22
C LYS A 806 14.96 23.17 7.75
N ALA A 807 15.96 22.53 8.34
CA ALA A 807 16.12 22.40 9.79
C ALA A 807 16.93 23.54 10.42
N SER A 808 17.81 24.22 9.68
CA SER A 808 18.51 25.43 10.15
C SER A 808 17.59 26.65 10.22
N GLY A 809 16.50 26.66 9.43
CA GLY A 809 15.53 27.75 9.39
C GLY A 809 16.00 29.00 8.62
N GLU A 810 17.08 28.88 7.85
CA GLU A 810 17.68 29.99 7.11
C GLU A 810 16.88 30.36 5.84
N ILE A 811 16.05 29.44 5.32
CA ILE A 811 15.21 29.62 4.14
C ILE A 811 13.84 28.94 4.36
N GLU A 812 12.74 29.64 4.10
CA GLU A 812 11.44 28.98 3.87
C GLU A 812 11.51 28.27 2.51
N LEU A 813 11.60 26.93 2.52
CA LEU A 813 11.58 26.14 1.27
C LEU A 813 10.34 26.49 0.44
N THR A 814 10.56 26.78 -0.83
CA THR A 814 9.49 27.07 -1.78
C THR A 814 8.69 25.80 -2.12
N ASP A 815 7.47 25.97 -2.64
CA ASP A 815 6.64 24.86 -3.16
C ASP A 815 7.41 23.95 -4.15
N MET A 816 8.40 24.51 -4.86
CA MET A 816 9.27 23.81 -5.81
C MET A 816 10.21 22.83 -5.09
N GLU A 817 10.83 23.26 -4.00
CA GLU A 817 11.80 22.48 -3.24
C GLU A 817 11.11 21.39 -2.41
N GLU A 818 9.89 21.65 -1.89
CA GLU A 818 9.07 20.59 -1.29
C GLU A 818 8.65 19.52 -2.32
N ALA A 819 8.29 19.94 -3.54
CA ALA A 819 7.97 19.00 -4.63
C ALA A 819 9.21 18.19 -5.08
N ALA A 820 10.37 18.83 -5.21
CA ALA A 820 11.63 18.17 -5.53
C ALA A 820 12.01 17.15 -4.44
N LEU A 821 12.00 17.54 -3.17
CA LEU A 821 12.28 16.67 -2.02
C LEU A 821 11.32 15.46 -1.96
N LYS A 822 10.06 15.65 -2.36
CA LYS A 822 9.08 14.55 -2.50
C LYS A 822 9.48 13.59 -3.63
N MET A 823 9.86 14.09 -4.80
CA MET A 823 10.30 13.24 -5.92
C MET A 823 11.59 12.47 -5.59
N LEU A 824 12.58 13.13 -4.97
CA LEU A 824 13.82 12.48 -4.53
C LEU A 824 13.54 11.31 -3.58
N ARG A 825 12.61 11.45 -2.63
CA ARG A 825 12.20 10.36 -1.72
C ARG A 825 11.47 9.20 -2.41
N VAL A 826 10.68 9.46 -3.46
CA VAL A 826 10.08 8.38 -4.28
C VAL A 826 11.16 7.61 -5.03
N ARG A 827 12.17 8.30 -5.58
CA ARG A 827 13.34 7.68 -6.23
C ARG A 827 14.20 6.89 -5.24
N GLU A 828 14.39 7.41 -4.02
CA GLU A 828 15.05 6.72 -2.91
C GLU A 828 14.32 5.41 -2.52
N GLN A 829 12.99 5.46 -2.41
CA GLN A 829 12.16 4.28 -2.15
C GLN A 829 12.29 3.23 -3.26
N LYS A 830 12.18 3.63 -4.54
CA LYS A 830 12.27 2.72 -5.69
C LYS A 830 13.62 2.00 -5.77
N LEU A 831 14.73 2.69 -5.49
CA LEU A 831 16.06 2.07 -5.38
C LEU A 831 16.14 1.09 -4.20
N MET A 832 15.53 1.41 -3.06
CA MET A 832 15.46 0.49 -1.94
C MET A 832 14.57 -0.74 -2.22
N GLU A 833 13.51 -0.61 -3.01
CA GLU A 833 12.68 -1.74 -3.46
C GLU A 833 13.44 -2.69 -4.40
N ILE A 834 14.25 -2.14 -5.32
CA ILE A 834 15.13 -2.92 -6.22
C ILE A 834 16.19 -3.68 -5.40
N LEU A 835 16.83 -3.03 -4.41
CA LEU A 835 17.80 -3.69 -3.52
C LEU A 835 17.17 -4.69 -2.53
N GLN A 836 15.86 -4.62 -2.28
CA GLN A 836 15.13 -5.59 -1.46
C GLN A 836 14.71 -6.85 -2.23
N ASN A 837 14.53 -6.76 -3.55
CA ASN A 837 14.12 -7.87 -4.41
C ASN A 837 15.06 -8.08 -5.62
N PRO A 838 16.37 -8.30 -5.40
CA PRO A 838 17.29 -8.68 -6.47
C PRO A 838 16.89 -10.02 -7.09
N ILE A 839 17.29 -10.26 -8.35
CA ILE A 839 17.13 -11.59 -8.96
C ILE A 839 17.98 -12.63 -8.24
N ARG A 840 17.45 -13.85 -8.15
CA ARG A 840 18.06 -14.95 -7.39
C ARG A 840 18.67 -15.95 -8.36
N VAL A 841 19.87 -15.65 -8.84
CA VAL A 841 20.66 -16.65 -9.57
C VAL A 841 21.10 -17.73 -8.58
N LEU A 842 20.76 -18.99 -8.86
CA LEU A 842 21.18 -20.13 -8.07
C LEU A 842 22.69 -20.37 -8.26
N PRO A 843 23.41 -20.83 -7.22
CA PRO A 843 24.81 -21.17 -7.36
C PRO A 843 25.00 -22.35 -8.32
N GLU A 844 26.22 -22.43 -8.87
CA GLU A 844 26.72 -23.47 -9.76
C GLU A 844 26.03 -23.46 -11.14
N VAL A 845 26.81 -23.10 -12.17
CA VAL A 845 26.40 -23.22 -13.58
C VAL A 845 26.38 -24.70 -13.96
N CYS A 846 25.22 -25.23 -14.34
CA CYS A 846 25.13 -26.61 -14.83
C CYS A 846 25.63 -26.71 -16.27
N SER A 847 26.24 -27.84 -16.60
CA SER A 847 26.65 -28.19 -17.96
C SER A 847 25.91 -29.45 -18.41
N VAL A 848 25.47 -29.49 -19.68
CA VAL A 848 24.72 -30.62 -20.23
C VAL A 848 25.13 -30.93 -21.67
N SER A 849 25.20 -32.22 -22.01
CA SER A 849 25.48 -32.65 -23.38
C SER A 849 24.25 -32.48 -24.29
N ALA A 850 24.50 -32.14 -25.55
CA ALA A 850 23.52 -32.18 -26.63
C ALA A 850 23.46 -33.54 -27.36
N SER A 851 24.39 -34.45 -27.05
CA SER A 851 24.51 -35.79 -27.64
C SER A 851 23.68 -36.85 -26.91
N ASP A 852 23.57 -38.04 -27.49
CA ASP A 852 22.85 -39.21 -26.94
C ASP A 852 23.48 -39.79 -25.64
N SER A 853 24.57 -39.20 -25.12
CA SER A 853 25.10 -39.53 -23.78
C SER A 853 24.16 -39.10 -22.65
N LEU A 854 23.36 -38.04 -22.86
CA LEU A 854 22.55 -37.36 -21.83
C LEU A 854 23.36 -36.93 -20.60
N GLU A 855 24.67 -36.70 -20.76
CA GLU A 855 25.55 -36.27 -19.68
C GLU A 855 25.11 -34.91 -19.09
N GLY A 856 25.20 -34.77 -17.77
CA GLY A 856 24.66 -33.63 -17.02
C GLY A 856 23.13 -33.59 -16.84
N ILE A 857 22.35 -34.29 -17.68
CA ILE A 857 20.87 -34.24 -17.63
C ILE A 857 20.31 -34.87 -16.35
N LEU A 858 20.85 -36.01 -15.89
CA LEU A 858 20.36 -36.67 -14.67
C LEU A 858 20.59 -35.83 -13.39
N PRO A 859 21.79 -35.31 -13.10
CA PRO A 859 22.00 -34.38 -11.98
C PRO A 859 21.10 -33.15 -12.02
N LEU A 860 20.83 -32.60 -13.21
CA LEU A 860 19.93 -31.46 -13.38
C LEU A 860 18.47 -31.81 -13.05
N ILE A 861 18.02 -33.05 -13.35
CA ILE A 861 16.68 -33.51 -12.94
C ILE A 861 16.58 -33.61 -11.41
N ASP A 862 17.59 -34.19 -10.75
CA ASP A 862 17.63 -34.33 -9.29
C ASP A 862 17.64 -32.96 -8.59
N GLU A 863 18.38 -31.97 -9.12
CA GLU A 863 18.37 -30.59 -8.61
C GLU A 863 16.98 -29.94 -8.77
N LEU A 864 16.36 -30.08 -9.96
CA LEU A 864 15.03 -29.51 -10.23
C LEU A 864 13.94 -30.10 -9.32
N GLU A 865 13.99 -31.39 -9.01
CA GLU A 865 13.08 -32.01 -8.04
C GLU A 865 13.28 -31.47 -6.62
N HIS A 866 14.53 -31.27 -6.18
CA HIS A 866 14.84 -30.66 -4.89
C HIS A 866 14.32 -29.21 -4.81
N LEU A 867 14.53 -28.41 -5.87
CA LEU A 867 14.06 -27.02 -5.96
C LEU A 867 12.53 -26.92 -5.93
N ALA A 868 11.80 -27.88 -6.51
CA ALA A 868 10.33 -27.89 -6.53
C ALA A 868 9.66 -28.02 -5.16
N ILE A 869 10.40 -28.48 -4.14
CA ILE A 869 9.92 -28.68 -2.77
C ILE A 869 10.26 -27.48 -1.86
N ASP A 870 11.15 -26.58 -2.29
CA ASP A 870 11.63 -25.46 -1.48
C ASP A 870 10.58 -24.33 -1.32
N GLN A 871 10.00 -24.24 -0.12
CA GLN A 871 9.03 -23.20 0.27
C GLN A 871 9.65 -21.79 0.42
N THR A 872 10.97 -21.66 0.49
CA THR A 872 11.69 -20.38 0.62
C THR A 872 11.95 -19.73 -0.74
N LEU A 873 12.17 -20.56 -1.77
CA LEU A 873 12.28 -20.14 -3.17
C LEU A 873 10.90 -20.04 -3.84
N PHE A 874 10.02 -21.03 -3.64
CA PHE A 874 8.74 -21.16 -4.36
C PHE A 874 7.52 -21.31 -3.43
N PRO A 875 7.22 -20.34 -2.53
CA PRO A 875 6.09 -20.42 -1.60
C PRO A 875 4.73 -20.61 -2.30
N HIS A 876 4.59 -20.15 -3.55
CA HIS A 876 3.39 -20.31 -4.35
C HIS A 876 3.10 -21.77 -4.74
N ALA A 877 4.12 -22.62 -4.88
CA ALA A 877 3.99 -24.01 -5.36
C ALA A 877 3.27 -24.95 -4.39
N GLN A 878 3.01 -24.51 -3.15
CA GLN A 878 2.32 -25.29 -2.10
C GLN A 878 1.07 -24.55 -1.56
N ARG A 879 0.50 -23.61 -2.34
CA ARG A 879 -0.80 -23.00 -2.05
C ARG A 879 -1.90 -24.06 -2.08
N LEU A 880 -2.53 -24.33 -0.93
CA LEU A 880 -3.71 -25.19 -0.86
C LEU A 880 -4.90 -24.52 -1.54
N ILE A 881 -5.54 -25.19 -2.49
CA ILE A 881 -6.73 -24.68 -3.19
C ILE A 881 -7.94 -25.61 -3.04
N PRO A 882 -9.18 -25.10 -3.16
CA PRO A 882 -10.37 -25.93 -3.07
C PRO A 882 -10.44 -26.94 -4.23
N ALA A 883 -10.67 -28.23 -3.92
CA ALA A 883 -10.63 -29.30 -4.93
C ALA A 883 -11.67 -29.14 -6.07
N HIS A 884 -12.73 -28.35 -5.86
CA HIS A 884 -13.71 -28.03 -6.91
C HIS A 884 -13.22 -27.00 -7.93
N TRP A 885 -12.28 -26.10 -7.58
CA TRP A 885 -11.61 -25.20 -8.53
C TRP A 885 -10.78 -26.01 -9.55
N ASN A 886 -10.07 -27.05 -9.09
CA ASN A 886 -9.36 -27.99 -9.96
C ASN A 886 -10.29 -28.72 -10.95
N ARG A 887 -11.54 -29.02 -10.56
CA ARG A 887 -12.53 -29.65 -11.45
C ARG A 887 -13.07 -28.67 -12.49
N LEU A 888 -13.30 -27.40 -12.11
CA LEU A 888 -13.64 -26.35 -13.06
C LEU A 888 -12.51 -26.16 -14.10
N ARG A 889 -11.26 -26.03 -13.66
CA ARG A 889 -10.08 -25.99 -14.55
C ARG A 889 -10.05 -27.15 -15.55
N ALA A 890 -10.26 -28.38 -15.07
CA ALA A 890 -10.25 -29.57 -15.91
C ALA A 890 -11.39 -29.59 -16.95
N MET A 891 -12.59 -29.09 -16.59
CA MET A 891 -13.72 -28.95 -17.52
C MET A 891 -13.51 -27.84 -18.54
N LEU A 892 -13.02 -26.67 -18.11
CA LEU A 892 -12.75 -25.54 -19.00
C LEU A 892 -11.77 -25.97 -20.11
N LYS A 893 -10.65 -26.63 -19.76
CA LYS A 893 -9.67 -27.11 -20.75
C LYS A 893 -10.22 -28.14 -21.75
N GLN A 894 -11.35 -28.80 -21.46
CA GLN A 894 -12.04 -29.70 -22.40
C GLN A 894 -13.02 -28.99 -23.35
N ARG A 895 -13.39 -27.73 -23.09
CA ARG A 895 -14.33 -26.97 -23.94
C ARG A 895 -13.72 -26.73 -25.34
N LYS A 896 -14.55 -26.87 -26.38
CA LYS A 896 -14.20 -26.47 -27.76
C LYS A 896 -14.10 -24.93 -27.88
N GLY A 897 -13.63 -24.44 -29.02
CA GLY A 897 -13.32 -23.02 -29.21
C GLY A 897 -11.98 -22.61 -28.60
N TYR A 898 -11.62 -21.34 -28.81
CA TYR A 898 -10.37 -20.71 -28.38
C TYR A 898 -10.53 -19.84 -27.12
N TYR A 899 -11.70 -19.23 -26.99
CA TYR A 899 -12.20 -18.47 -25.85
C TYR A 899 -13.59 -18.99 -25.44
N LEU A 900 -14.09 -18.50 -24.31
CA LEU A 900 -15.45 -18.71 -23.81
C LEU A 900 -16.02 -17.38 -23.32
N TYR A 901 -17.32 -17.18 -23.50
CA TYR A 901 -18.05 -16.08 -22.86
C TYR A 901 -18.30 -16.38 -21.37
N TRP A 902 -18.44 -15.33 -20.56
CA TRP A 902 -18.62 -15.45 -19.11
C TRP A 902 -19.84 -16.29 -18.72
N ASP A 903 -20.97 -16.15 -19.42
CA ASP A 903 -22.19 -16.98 -19.25
C ASP A 903 -21.92 -18.48 -19.38
N ASP A 904 -21.02 -18.87 -20.28
CA ASP A 904 -20.65 -20.25 -20.56
C ASP A 904 -19.77 -20.84 -19.44
N ILE A 905 -18.98 -19.96 -18.81
CA ILE A 905 -18.12 -20.26 -17.67
C ILE A 905 -18.95 -20.34 -16.40
N GLU A 906 -19.90 -19.43 -16.17
CA GLU A 906 -20.79 -19.48 -15.01
C GLU A 906 -21.66 -20.74 -15.03
N GLN A 907 -22.23 -21.11 -16.19
CA GLN A 907 -22.93 -22.38 -16.36
C GLN A 907 -22.04 -23.59 -16.05
N THR A 908 -20.76 -23.56 -16.45
CA THR A 908 -19.80 -24.64 -16.16
C THR A 908 -19.40 -24.65 -14.67
N ALA A 909 -19.32 -23.49 -14.03
CA ALA A 909 -18.97 -23.29 -12.62
C ALA A 909 -20.10 -23.72 -11.66
N GLN A 910 -21.35 -23.46 -12.03
CA GLN A 910 -22.54 -23.85 -11.27
C GLN A 910 -22.63 -25.37 -11.06
N LEU A 911 -22.13 -26.19 -12.01
CA LEU A 911 -22.01 -27.65 -11.86
C LEU A 911 -21.15 -28.07 -10.66
N PHE A 912 -20.18 -27.23 -10.28
CA PHE A 912 -19.29 -27.42 -9.13
C PHE A 912 -19.69 -26.57 -7.92
N SER A 913 -20.88 -25.94 -7.96
CA SER A 913 -21.40 -24.99 -6.97
C SER A 913 -20.59 -23.69 -6.81
N ILE A 914 -19.68 -23.37 -7.73
CA ILE A 914 -18.93 -22.11 -7.79
C ILE A 914 -19.86 -21.04 -8.40
N ARG A 915 -20.02 -19.89 -7.74
CA ARG A 915 -20.88 -18.77 -8.16
C ARG A 915 -20.40 -17.43 -7.61
N GLY A 916 -20.73 -16.34 -8.30
CA GLY A 916 -20.43 -14.97 -7.87
C GLY A 916 -18.92 -14.75 -7.68
N GLN A 917 -18.53 -14.09 -6.59
CA GLN A 917 -17.12 -13.76 -6.32
C GLN A 917 -16.20 -15.00 -6.32
N GLU A 918 -16.65 -16.17 -5.84
CA GLU A 918 -15.83 -17.40 -5.90
C GLU A 918 -15.48 -17.82 -7.33
N LEU A 919 -16.28 -17.42 -8.34
CA LEU A 919 -15.94 -17.64 -9.74
C LEU A 919 -14.84 -16.69 -10.19
N GLU A 920 -14.96 -15.39 -9.91
CA GLU A 920 -13.91 -14.42 -10.22
C GLU A 920 -12.59 -14.78 -9.53
N ASP A 921 -12.62 -15.09 -8.25
CA ASP A 921 -11.44 -15.46 -7.46
C ASP A 921 -10.80 -16.74 -8.02
N CYS A 922 -11.61 -17.68 -8.54
CA CYS A 922 -11.14 -18.88 -9.23
C CYS A 922 -10.56 -18.57 -10.62
N ILE A 923 -11.16 -17.68 -11.42
CA ILE A 923 -10.62 -17.31 -12.75
C ILE A 923 -9.35 -16.48 -12.60
N LYS A 924 -9.32 -15.50 -11.67
CA LYS A 924 -8.12 -14.76 -11.26
C LYS A 924 -7.03 -15.71 -10.80
N TYR A 925 -7.31 -16.71 -9.97
CA TYR A 925 -6.32 -17.74 -9.61
C TYR A 925 -5.83 -18.55 -10.82
N LEU A 926 -6.71 -18.91 -11.77
CA LEU A 926 -6.32 -19.66 -12.97
C LEU A 926 -5.53 -18.82 -13.97
N GLU A 927 -5.67 -17.51 -13.95
CA GLU A 927 -4.81 -16.56 -14.65
C GLU A 927 -3.47 -16.37 -13.91
N ASP A 928 -3.52 -16.29 -12.57
CA ASP A 928 -2.36 -16.25 -11.67
C ASP A 928 -1.48 -17.53 -11.79
N THR A 929 -2.06 -18.65 -12.29
CA THR A 929 -1.35 -19.88 -12.72
C THR A 929 -1.16 -20.03 -14.23
N ALA A 930 -1.59 -19.08 -15.06
CA ALA A 930 -1.62 -19.13 -16.54
C ALA A 930 -2.24 -20.42 -17.12
N ASP A 931 -3.26 -20.95 -16.43
CA ASP A 931 -4.16 -21.97 -16.96
C ASP A 931 -5.22 -21.36 -17.92
N VAL A 932 -5.53 -20.06 -17.76
CA VAL A 932 -6.38 -19.20 -18.63
C VAL A 932 -5.76 -17.79 -18.75
N PHE A 933 -6.31 -16.94 -19.63
CA PHE A 933 -6.14 -15.47 -19.58
C PHE A 933 -7.53 -14.79 -19.59
N TRP A 934 -7.71 -13.70 -18.83
CA TRP A 934 -8.96 -12.96 -18.69
C TRP A 934 -8.72 -11.46 -18.53
N PHE A 935 -9.15 -10.67 -19.51
CA PHE A 935 -9.05 -9.21 -19.47
C PHE A 935 -10.18 -8.59 -18.63
N GLY A 936 -10.35 -9.06 -17.38
CA GLY A 936 -11.46 -8.70 -16.48
C GLY A 936 -11.56 -7.21 -16.15
N ASP A 937 -10.43 -6.50 -16.13
CA ASP A 937 -10.36 -5.06 -15.87
C ASP A 937 -10.62 -4.19 -17.13
N TYR A 938 -10.88 -4.79 -18.29
CA TYR A 938 -11.11 -4.11 -19.58
C TYR A 938 -12.58 -4.21 -20.02
N PRO A 939 -13.42 -3.17 -19.81
CA PRO A 939 -14.79 -3.11 -20.30
C PRO A 939 -14.92 -3.46 -21.80
N GLY A 940 -15.63 -4.56 -22.08
CA GLY A 940 -15.80 -5.14 -23.42
C GLY A 940 -15.11 -6.49 -23.58
N LEU A 941 -13.88 -6.64 -23.06
CA LEU A 941 -13.19 -7.94 -23.00
C LEU A 941 -13.43 -8.69 -21.70
N SER A 942 -13.93 -8.02 -20.65
CA SER A 942 -14.26 -8.63 -19.35
C SER A 942 -15.28 -9.78 -19.45
N GLU A 943 -16.06 -9.86 -20.52
CA GLU A 943 -16.99 -10.99 -20.79
C GLU A 943 -16.32 -12.19 -21.50
N ILE A 944 -15.04 -12.12 -21.85
CA ILE A 944 -14.31 -13.12 -22.66
C ILE A 944 -13.10 -13.67 -21.91
N VAL A 945 -13.03 -15.00 -21.74
CA VAL A 945 -11.88 -15.69 -21.15
C VAL A 945 -11.23 -16.61 -22.19
N PHE A 946 -9.93 -16.46 -22.39
CA PHE A 946 -9.11 -17.34 -23.21
C PHE A 946 -8.72 -18.57 -22.38
N HIS A 947 -9.61 -19.58 -22.34
CA HIS A 947 -9.37 -20.86 -21.63
C HIS A 947 -8.27 -21.72 -22.24
N LYS A 948 -7.68 -21.27 -23.35
CA LYS A 948 -6.48 -21.81 -23.99
C LYS A 948 -5.48 -20.67 -24.24
N PRO A 949 -4.66 -20.29 -23.24
CA PRO A 949 -3.65 -19.22 -23.35
C PRO A 949 -2.77 -19.30 -24.60
N ARG A 950 -2.47 -20.52 -25.05
CA ARG A 950 -1.71 -20.81 -26.27
C ARG A 950 -2.26 -20.11 -27.53
N VAL A 951 -3.55 -19.79 -27.61
CA VAL A 951 -4.09 -19.12 -28.82
C VAL A 951 -3.53 -17.71 -28.97
N LEU A 952 -3.37 -16.95 -27.88
CA LEU A 952 -2.73 -15.63 -27.94
C LEU A 952 -1.26 -15.75 -28.34
N VAL A 953 -0.56 -16.78 -27.84
CA VAL A 953 0.81 -17.13 -28.28
C VAL A 953 0.85 -17.44 -29.78
N ASP A 954 -0.03 -18.33 -30.26
CA ASP A 954 -0.06 -18.76 -31.66
C ASP A 954 -0.48 -17.60 -32.61
N ILE A 955 -1.35 -16.67 -32.17
CA ILE A 955 -1.67 -15.40 -32.88
C ILE A 955 -0.42 -14.51 -32.98
N VAL A 956 0.17 -14.16 -31.84
CA VAL A 956 1.31 -13.25 -31.77
C VAL A 956 2.49 -13.82 -32.58
N ALA A 957 2.77 -15.11 -32.45
CA ALA A 957 3.82 -15.79 -33.22
C ALA A 957 3.54 -15.87 -34.74
N SER A 958 2.29 -15.66 -35.17
CA SER A 958 1.89 -15.58 -36.58
C SER A 958 1.97 -14.16 -37.15
N LEU A 959 1.88 -13.14 -36.29
CA LEU A 959 2.08 -11.72 -36.65
C LEU A 959 3.57 -11.33 -36.60
N PHE A 960 4.23 -11.62 -35.48
CA PHE A 960 5.62 -11.23 -35.17
C PHE A 960 6.58 -12.35 -35.60
N ARG A 961 6.68 -12.57 -36.91
CA ARG A 961 7.45 -13.66 -37.50
C ARG A 961 8.92 -13.30 -37.73
N HIS A 962 9.81 -14.11 -37.19
CA HIS A 962 11.25 -14.07 -37.51
C HIS A 962 11.56 -14.31 -39.00
N ASP A 963 10.75 -15.10 -39.69
CA ASP A 963 10.89 -15.46 -41.11
C ASP A 963 10.04 -14.56 -42.05
N ILE A 964 9.52 -13.42 -41.57
CA ILE A 964 8.48 -12.65 -42.27
C ILE A 964 8.83 -12.30 -43.73
N ARG A 965 10.08 -11.93 -44.02
CA ARG A 965 10.57 -11.58 -45.37
C ARG A 965 10.67 -12.78 -46.32
N GLN A 966 10.72 -14.00 -45.77
CA GLN A 966 10.67 -15.25 -46.55
C GLN A 966 9.21 -15.74 -46.67
N PHE A 967 8.41 -15.55 -45.62
CA PHE A 967 6.99 -15.92 -45.61
C PHE A 967 6.19 -15.11 -46.64
N LEU A 968 6.44 -13.80 -46.77
CA LEU A 968 5.75 -12.87 -47.69
C LEU A 968 6.27 -12.92 -49.13
N GLN A 969 6.56 -14.12 -49.66
CA GLN A 969 6.92 -14.32 -51.06
C GLN A 969 5.76 -15.00 -51.82
N TYR A 970 5.28 -14.37 -52.88
CA TYR A 970 4.06 -14.81 -53.58
C TYR A 970 4.21 -16.18 -54.26
N ASP A 971 5.27 -16.36 -55.06
CA ASP A 971 5.51 -17.59 -55.83
C ASP A 971 5.69 -18.84 -54.97
N THR A 972 6.37 -18.69 -53.83
CA THR A 972 6.77 -19.82 -52.97
C THR A 972 5.65 -20.24 -52.01
N ASN A 973 4.69 -19.34 -51.73
CA ASN A 973 3.70 -19.53 -50.67
C ASN A 973 2.24 -19.51 -51.18
N ARG A 974 1.68 -20.71 -51.38
CA ARG A 974 0.30 -20.92 -51.88
C ARG A 974 -0.81 -20.40 -50.96
N VAL A 975 -0.51 -19.97 -49.73
CA VAL A 975 -1.51 -19.34 -48.84
C VAL A 975 -2.13 -18.11 -49.50
N PHE A 976 -1.32 -17.27 -50.15
CA PHE A 976 -1.76 -15.98 -50.68
C PHE A 976 -2.73 -16.14 -51.85
N THR A 977 -2.42 -17.03 -52.80
CA THR A 977 -3.30 -17.37 -53.92
C THR A 977 -4.59 -18.08 -53.49
N CYS A 978 -4.59 -18.84 -52.37
CA CYS A 978 -5.76 -19.58 -51.91
C CYS A 978 -6.67 -18.82 -50.93
N LYS A 979 -6.15 -17.95 -50.06
CA LYS A 979 -6.94 -17.21 -49.05
C LYS A 979 -7.02 -15.70 -49.27
N GLY A 980 -5.98 -15.07 -49.83
CA GLY A 980 -5.86 -13.61 -49.90
C GLY A 980 -6.85 -12.93 -50.85
N LYS A 981 -7.16 -13.59 -51.99
CA LYS A 981 -7.96 -13.03 -53.11
C LYS A 981 -7.36 -11.74 -53.73
N MET A 982 -6.07 -11.51 -53.54
CA MET A 982 -5.31 -10.40 -54.13
C MET A 982 -4.62 -10.88 -55.41
N SER A 983 -4.31 -9.96 -56.34
CA SER A 983 -3.32 -10.26 -57.39
C SER A 983 -1.90 -10.30 -56.82
N GLU A 984 -0.95 -10.78 -57.61
CA GLU A 984 0.48 -10.76 -57.31
C GLU A 984 0.99 -9.34 -57.02
N GLU A 985 0.66 -8.40 -57.90
CA GLU A 985 0.99 -6.97 -57.76
C GLU A 985 0.41 -6.38 -56.45
N GLN A 986 -0.88 -6.64 -56.16
CA GLN A 986 -1.55 -6.16 -54.95
C GLN A 986 -0.97 -6.78 -53.67
N PHE A 987 -0.56 -8.05 -53.74
CA PHE A 987 0.08 -8.71 -52.61
C PHE A 987 1.48 -8.14 -52.37
N GLN A 988 2.27 -7.93 -53.41
CA GLN A 988 3.61 -7.37 -53.31
C GLN A 988 3.56 -5.93 -52.76
N GLU A 989 2.66 -5.09 -53.26
CA GLU A 989 2.40 -3.74 -52.74
C GLU A 989 2.08 -3.76 -51.23
N ALA A 990 1.16 -4.63 -50.80
CA ALA A 990 0.80 -4.75 -49.38
C ALA A 990 1.90 -5.37 -48.50
N ALA A 991 2.71 -6.28 -49.05
CA ALA A 991 3.83 -6.90 -48.34
C ALA A 991 5.00 -5.91 -48.17
N ASP A 992 5.33 -5.13 -49.20
CA ASP A 992 6.35 -4.09 -49.12
C ASP A 992 5.93 -2.96 -48.20
N LEU A 993 4.66 -2.51 -48.24
CA LEU A 993 4.13 -1.52 -47.31
C LEU A 993 4.27 -2.00 -45.86
N PHE A 994 3.75 -3.19 -45.54
CA PHE A 994 3.87 -3.80 -44.21
C PHE A 994 5.32 -3.92 -43.73
N LEU A 995 6.25 -4.29 -44.62
CA LEU A 995 7.66 -4.47 -44.28
C LEU A 995 8.46 -3.16 -44.13
N HIS A 996 7.86 -1.99 -44.33
CA HIS A 996 8.51 -0.67 -44.15
C HIS A 996 7.74 0.27 -43.19
N THR A 997 6.40 0.25 -43.21
CA THR A 997 5.52 1.14 -42.40
C THR A 997 4.61 0.38 -41.42
N GLY A 998 4.75 -0.95 -41.30
CA GLY A 998 3.96 -1.77 -40.37
C GLY A 998 2.47 -1.89 -40.71
N GLU A 999 2.00 -1.30 -41.80
CA GLU A 999 0.59 -1.26 -42.21
C GLU A 999 0.04 -2.65 -42.61
N VAL A 1000 -1.13 -3.00 -42.06
CA VAL A 1000 -1.80 -4.29 -42.31
C VAL A 1000 -3.23 -4.08 -42.83
N SER A 1001 -3.49 -4.60 -44.03
CA SER A 1001 -4.85 -4.71 -44.60
C SER A 1001 -5.58 -5.98 -44.12
N ARG A 1002 -6.92 -5.99 -44.11
CA ARG A 1002 -7.70 -7.17 -43.67
C ARG A 1002 -7.40 -8.45 -44.47
N PRO A 1003 -7.15 -8.40 -45.81
CA PRO A 1003 -6.68 -9.56 -46.56
C PRO A 1003 -5.31 -10.05 -46.09
N LEU A 1004 -4.35 -9.14 -45.86
CA LEU A 1004 -3.01 -9.51 -45.38
C LEU A 1004 -3.05 -10.12 -43.97
N LEU A 1005 -3.86 -9.57 -43.06
CA LEU A 1005 -4.09 -10.13 -41.72
C LEU A 1005 -4.61 -11.59 -41.77
N ASN A 1006 -5.58 -11.87 -42.65
CA ASN A 1006 -6.14 -13.21 -42.86
C ASN A 1006 -5.13 -14.20 -43.51
N CYS A 1007 -4.12 -13.68 -44.21
CA CYS A 1007 -3.00 -14.45 -44.73
C CYS A 1007 -1.92 -14.72 -43.66
N LEU A 1008 -1.54 -13.72 -42.85
CA LEU A 1008 -0.63 -13.86 -41.72
C LEU A 1008 -1.18 -14.89 -40.70
N LEU A 1009 -2.47 -14.79 -40.39
CA LEU A 1009 -3.17 -15.69 -39.46
C LEU A 1009 -3.74 -16.97 -40.12
N PHE A 1010 -3.28 -17.34 -41.33
CA PHE A 1010 -3.79 -18.51 -42.06
C PHE A 1010 -3.74 -19.80 -41.24
N ASP A 1011 -2.59 -20.07 -40.60
CA ASP A 1011 -2.31 -21.29 -39.82
C ASP A 1011 -3.36 -21.54 -38.70
N GLN A 1012 -4.02 -20.49 -38.22
CA GLN A 1012 -4.98 -20.55 -37.11
C GLN A 1012 -6.41 -20.91 -37.55
N GLY A 1013 -6.73 -20.86 -38.85
CA GLY A 1013 -8.04 -21.25 -39.37
C GLY A 1013 -9.22 -20.34 -38.97
N PHE A 1014 -8.96 -19.14 -38.42
CA PHE A 1014 -9.97 -18.18 -37.97
C PHE A 1014 -11.03 -17.85 -39.04
N ASN A 1015 -12.25 -17.60 -38.56
CA ASN A 1015 -13.38 -17.13 -39.37
C ASN A 1015 -13.48 -15.58 -39.37
N ASN A 1016 -14.47 -15.01 -40.06
CA ASN A 1016 -14.62 -13.55 -40.17
C ASN A 1016 -14.96 -12.86 -38.85
N ASP A 1017 -15.70 -13.52 -37.97
CA ASP A 1017 -16.12 -13.00 -36.67
C ASP A 1017 -14.94 -13.06 -35.68
N ASP A 1018 -14.17 -14.15 -35.70
CA ASP A 1018 -12.88 -14.25 -35.00
C ASP A 1018 -11.93 -13.10 -35.41
N LEU A 1019 -11.80 -12.86 -36.72
CA LEU A 1019 -10.98 -11.76 -37.25
C LEU A 1019 -11.51 -10.37 -36.86
N THR A 1020 -12.80 -10.21 -36.60
CA THR A 1020 -13.35 -8.93 -36.09
C THR A 1020 -13.00 -8.74 -34.62
N MET A 1021 -13.16 -9.77 -33.79
CA MET A 1021 -12.71 -9.75 -32.39
C MET A 1021 -11.21 -9.47 -32.27
N LEU A 1022 -10.38 -9.99 -33.18
CA LEU A 1022 -8.95 -9.68 -33.20
C LEU A 1022 -8.63 -8.23 -33.60
N LEU A 1023 -9.42 -7.58 -34.46
CA LEU A 1023 -9.25 -6.15 -34.75
C LEU A 1023 -9.58 -5.25 -33.54
N GLU A 1024 -10.41 -5.73 -32.61
CA GLU A 1024 -10.67 -5.06 -31.33
C GLU A 1024 -9.60 -5.40 -30.27
N LEU A 1025 -9.19 -6.67 -30.18
CA LEU A 1025 -8.24 -7.16 -29.18
C LEU A 1025 -6.81 -6.66 -29.39
N LEU A 1026 -6.30 -6.67 -30.63
CA LEU A 1026 -4.87 -6.42 -30.89
C LEU A 1026 -4.45 -4.97 -30.52
N PRO A 1027 -5.28 -3.91 -30.73
CA PRO A 1027 -4.99 -2.58 -30.20
C PRO A 1027 -5.08 -2.51 -28.67
N MET A 1028 -6.02 -3.23 -28.04
CA MET A 1028 -6.11 -3.31 -26.57
C MET A 1028 -4.92 -4.04 -25.92
N MET A 1029 -4.14 -4.80 -26.70
CA MET A 1029 -2.86 -5.39 -26.29
C MET A 1029 -1.65 -4.46 -26.51
N GLU A 1030 -1.85 -3.20 -26.94
CA GLU A 1030 -0.83 -2.15 -27.18
C GLU A 1030 0.19 -2.46 -28.30
N ILE A 1031 0.01 -3.56 -29.04
CA ILE A 1031 0.97 -4.07 -30.05
C ILE A 1031 0.74 -3.51 -31.45
N CYS A 1032 -0.36 -2.79 -31.66
CA CYS A 1032 -0.74 -2.15 -32.91
C CYS A 1032 -1.72 -1.00 -32.64
N TYR A 1033 -1.97 -0.15 -33.63
CA TYR A 1033 -3.01 0.88 -33.56
C TYR A 1033 -3.89 0.88 -34.81
N ALA A 1034 -5.16 1.26 -34.65
CA ALA A 1034 -6.11 1.36 -35.76
C ALA A 1034 -5.93 2.67 -36.56
N MET A 1035 -6.14 2.62 -37.86
CA MET A 1035 -6.19 3.82 -38.71
C MET A 1035 -7.63 4.33 -38.85
N PRO A 1036 -7.88 5.66 -38.82
CA PRO A 1036 -9.22 6.21 -39.02
C PRO A 1036 -9.81 5.86 -40.39
N GLU A 1037 -11.11 5.53 -40.43
CA GLU A 1037 -11.84 5.35 -41.68
C GLU A 1037 -12.04 6.70 -42.40
N PRO A 1038 -11.69 6.83 -43.70
CA PRO A 1038 -11.91 8.07 -44.46
C PRO A 1038 -13.36 8.22 -44.93
N ASP A 1039 -13.86 9.45 -45.06
CA ASP A 1039 -15.25 9.84 -45.41
C ASP A 1039 -15.83 9.32 -46.76
N ALA A 1040 -15.14 8.44 -47.49
CA ALA A 1040 -15.47 8.02 -48.85
C ALA A 1040 -16.08 6.60 -48.91
N PRO A 1041 -17.29 6.40 -49.49
CA PRO A 1041 -18.00 5.13 -49.46
C PRO A 1041 -17.33 4.01 -50.27
N ASP A 1042 -17.46 2.78 -49.76
CA ASP A 1042 -16.66 1.62 -50.19
C ASP A 1042 -16.96 1.01 -51.56
N GLY A 1043 -15.90 0.40 -52.12
CA GLY A 1043 -15.98 -0.65 -53.13
C GLY A 1043 -15.77 -2.05 -52.54
N PRO A 1044 -16.10 -3.14 -53.27
CA PRO A 1044 -16.24 -4.50 -52.68
C PRO A 1044 -14.96 -5.21 -52.20
N PHE A 1045 -13.80 -4.55 -52.22
CA PHE A 1045 -12.50 -5.12 -51.87
C PHE A 1045 -11.70 -4.12 -51.02
N HIS A 1046 -11.56 -4.41 -49.72
CA HIS A 1046 -10.72 -3.63 -48.81
C HIS A 1046 -9.23 -3.99 -49.02
N SER A 1047 -8.57 -3.36 -49.98
CA SER A 1047 -7.10 -3.40 -50.12
C SER A 1047 -6.37 -2.43 -49.17
N ARG A 1048 -7.09 -1.47 -48.58
CA ARG A 1048 -6.56 -0.48 -47.62
C ARG A 1048 -6.08 -1.14 -46.33
N ALA A 1049 -5.03 -0.58 -45.73
CA ALA A 1049 -4.60 -0.93 -44.38
C ALA A 1049 -5.64 -0.47 -43.34
N LEU A 1050 -5.81 -1.27 -42.28
CA LEU A 1050 -6.73 -1.01 -41.15
C LEU A 1050 -5.99 -0.69 -39.86
N MET A 1051 -4.77 -1.21 -39.70
CA MET A 1051 -3.95 -1.06 -38.50
C MET A 1051 -2.48 -0.94 -38.88
N VAL A 1052 -1.68 -0.34 -37.99
CA VAL A 1052 -0.22 -0.31 -38.05
C VAL A 1052 0.34 -1.16 -36.91
N ILE A 1053 1.34 -2.00 -37.21
CA ILE A 1053 2.13 -2.75 -36.22
C ILE A 1053 3.52 -2.07 -36.13
N PRO A 1054 3.76 -1.15 -35.16
CA PRO A 1054 4.93 -0.26 -35.21
C PRO A 1054 6.29 -0.95 -35.14
N TRP A 1055 6.33 -2.19 -34.67
CA TRP A 1055 7.54 -3.02 -34.67
C TRP A 1055 8.15 -3.27 -36.07
N TYR A 1056 7.34 -3.19 -37.12
CA TYR A 1056 7.79 -3.38 -38.51
C TYR A 1056 8.14 -2.08 -39.23
N ASN A 1057 8.03 -0.93 -38.56
CA ASN A 1057 8.56 0.34 -39.03
C ASN A 1057 10.08 0.24 -39.15
N ARG A 1058 10.66 0.92 -40.14
CA ARG A 1058 12.12 1.01 -40.30
C ARG A 1058 12.64 2.41 -40.10
N ASP A 1059 13.87 2.48 -39.63
CA ASP A 1059 14.74 3.66 -39.79
C ASP A 1059 15.14 3.81 -41.28
N MET A 1060 14.18 4.17 -42.12
CA MET A 1060 14.41 4.78 -43.43
C MET A 1060 15.28 6.04 -43.24
N ASP A 1061 16.18 6.33 -44.18
CA ASP A 1061 17.19 7.40 -44.09
C ASP A 1061 16.66 8.65 -43.37
N LEU A 1062 17.30 9.03 -42.25
CA LEU A 1062 16.82 10.08 -41.33
C LEU A 1062 16.91 11.52 -41.89
N GLU A 1063 16.96 11.69 -43.22
CA GLU A 1063 16.95 12.99 -43.89
C GLU A 1063 15.58 13.70 -43.81
N PRO A 1064 14.42 13.05 -44.07
CA PRO A 1064 13.11 13.70 -43.92
C PRO A 1064 12.82 14.14 -42.48
N LEU A 1065 13.41 13.47 -41.47
CA LEU A 1065 13.31 13.91 -40.08
C LEU A 1065 13.94 15.31 -39.87
N ARG A 1066 14.97 15.67 -40.65
CA ARG A 1066 15.57 17.01 -40.60
C ARG A 1066 14.70 18.08 -41.24
N ASP A 1067 13.89 17.69 -42.24
CA ASP A 1067 12.95 18.58 -42.90
C ASP A 1067 11.71 18.87 -42.03
N VAL A 1068 11.16 17.85 -41.36
CA VAL A 1068 10.00 18.03 -40.44
C VAL A 1068 10.40 18.52 -39.03
N TRP A 1069 11.63 18.23 -38.58
CA TRP A 1069 12.18 18.66 -37.30
C TRP A 1069 13.57 19.33 -37.45
N PRO A 1070 13.62 20.61 -37.85
CA PRO A 1070 14.88 21.33 -38.00
C PRO A 1070 15.65 21.47 -36.68
N SER A 1071 16.98 21.55 -36.76
CA SER A 1071 17.87 21.62 -35.59
C SER A 1071 17.79 22.90 -34.75
N ARG A 1072 16.94 23.85 -35.16
CA ARG A 1072 16.53 25.03 -34.38
C ARG A 1072 15.03 25.25 -34.57
N PRO A 1073 14.25 25.56 -33.51
CA PRO A 1073 12.86 25.95 -33.65
C PRO A 1073 12.69 27.20 -34.52
N GLU A 1074 11.51 27.37 -35.12
CA GLU A 1074 11.15 28.62 -35.80
C GLU A 1074 11.10 29.80 -34.81
N ALA A 1075 11.32 31.03 -35.29
CA ALA A 1075 11.41 32.23 -34.45
C ALA A 1075 10.15 32.58 -33.63
N LYS A 1076 9.03 31.86 -33.84
CA LYS A 1076 7.79 31.96 -33.05
C LYS A 1076 7.56 30.78 -32.11
N GLU A 1077 8.19 29.64 -32.36
CA GLU A 1077 7.98 28.42 -31.58
C GLU A 1077 8.62 28.51 -30.18
N ARG A 1078 8.12 27.68 -29.27
CA ARG A 1078 8.70 27.36 -27.98
C ARG A 1078 8.99 25.89 -27.94
N GLU A 1079 10.14 25.51 -27.41
CA GLU A 1079 10.55 24.12 -27.25
C GLU A 1079 10.63 23.77 -25.77
N LEU A 1080 10.13 22.59 -25.41
CA LEU A 1080 10.46 21.90 -24.17
C LEU A 1080 11.07 20.53 -24.51
N ALA A 1081 12.06 20.14 -23.73
CA ALA A 1081 12.73 18.85 -23.84
C ALA A 1081 12.85 18.19 -22.47
N VAL A 1082 12.70 16.88 -22.42
CA VAL A 1082 12.84 16.05 -21.21
C VAL A 1082 13.57 14.76 -21.59
N ILE A 1083 14.59 14.40 -20.80
CA ILE A 1083 15.46 13.25 -21.07
C ILE A 1083 15.28 12.21 -19.97
N TYR A 1084 14.96 10.98 -20.35
CA TYR A 1084 15.01 9.80 -19.49
C TYR A 1084 16.33 9.06 -19.73
N THR A 1085 17.10 8.79 -18.67
CA THR A 1085 18.25 7.90 -18.73
C THR A 1085 17.90 6.55 -18.09
N LEU A 1086 18.16 5.45 -18.80
CA LEU A 1086 17.95 4.07 -18.37
C LEU A 1086 19.34 3.38 -18.29
N PRO A 1087 20.02 3.34 -17.13
CA PRO A 1087 21.45 3.03 -17.06
C PRO A 1087 21.79 1.51 -16.94
N PHE A 1088 20.87 0.63 -17.32
CA PHE A 1088 20.99 -0.83 -17.15
C PHE A 1088 20.31 -1.67 -18.23
N TYR A 1089 19.14 -1.22 -18.72
CA TYR A 1089 18.34 -1.98 -19.67
C TYR A 1089 17.37 -1.05 -20.41
N SER A 1090 17.17 -1.32 -21.70
CA SER A 1090 16.29 -0.59 -22.61
C SER A 1090 15.26 -1.56 -23.19
N PRO A 1091 13.98 -1.53 -22.76
CA PRO A 1091 12.96 -2.43 -23.31
C PRO A 1091 12.70 -2.12 -24.79
N PRO A 1092 12.85 -3.09 -25.73
CA PRO A 1092 12.71 -2.84 -27.17
C PRO A 1092 11.27 -2.55 -27.61
N GLU A 1093 10.27 -3.02 -26.85
CA GLU A 1093 8.85 -2.74 -27.07
C GLU A 1093 8.40 -1.32 -26.66
N LEU A 1094 9.24 -0.56 -25.95
CA LEU A 1094 8.82 0.69 -25.31
C LEU A 1094 8.35 1.77 -26.30
N LEU A 1095 9.11 2.04 -27.36
CA LEU A 1095 8.74 3.05 -28.36
C LEU A 1095 7.55 2.58 -29.23
N PRO A 1096 7.47 1.31 -29.70
CA PRO A 1096 6.25 0.76 -30.31
C PRO A 1096 4.97 0.92 -29.47
N ASN A 1097 5.02 0.65 -28.15
CA ASN A 1097 3.87 0.80 -27.27
C ASN A 1097 3.43 2.27 -27.12
N ILE A 1098 4.39 3.20 -27.03
CA ILE A 1098 4.12 4.65 -27.03
C ILE A 1098 3.48 5.06 -28.37
N ALA A 1099 4.00 4.56 -29.49
CA ALA A 1099 3.44 4.83 -30.83
C ALA A 1099 1.99 4.36 -30.96
N ALA A 1100 1.61 3.24 -30.32
CA ALA A 1100 0.24 2.77 -30.27
C ALA A 1100 -0.68 3.67 -29.42
N GLN A 1101 -0.25 4.04 -28.21
CA GLN A 1101 -1.09 4.80 -27.27
C GLN A 1101 -1.36 6.26 -27.66
N ILE A 1102 -0.52 6.90 -28.49
CA ILE A 1102 -0.76 8.29 -28.93
C ILE A 1102 -1.78 8.44 -30.08
N GLN A 1103 -2.20 7.34 -30.73
CA GLN A 1103 -2.95 7.39 -31.99
C GLN A 1103 -4.26 8.20 -31.92
N ASP A 1104 -4.99 8.15 -30.80
CA ASP A 1104 -6.27 8.86 -30.60
C ASP A 1104 -6.16 10.40 -30.56
N PHE A 1105 -4.94 10.96 -30.66
CA PHE A 1105 -4.65 12.36 -30.35
C PHE A 1105 -3.84 13.10 -31.43
N VAL A 1106 -3.51 12.45 -32.54
CA VAL A 1106 -2.53 12.92 -33.53
C VAL A 1106 -3.19 13.12 -34.89
N GLU A 1107 -2.90 14.24 -35.56
CA GLU A 1107 -3.45 14.59 -36.88
C GLU A 1107 -2.57 14.07 -38.04
N GLU A 1108 -1.25 14.26 -37.93
CA GLU A 1108 -0.24 13.77 -38.87
C GLU A 1108 0.92 13.15 -38.10
N ARG A 1109 1.49 12.03 -38.58
CA ARG A 1109 2.62 11.35 -37.92
C ARG A 1109 3.59 10.68 -38.89
N MET A 1110 4.80 10.47 -38.42
CA MET A 1110 5.82 9.63 -39.04
C MET A 1110 6.48 8.80 -37.92
N ASP A 1111 6.33 7.49 -38.00
CA ASP A 1111 6.91 6.54 -37.05
C ASP A 1111 8.11 5.82 -37.70
N TRP A 1112 9.26 5.86 -37.03
CA TRP A 1112 10.44 5.05 -37.36
C TRP A 1112 10.63 3.96 -36.29
N GLN A 1113 11.75 3.21 -36.33
CA GLN A 1113 12.07 2.21 -35.31
C GLN A 1113 12.72 2.85 -34.06
N SER A 1114 13.49 3.93 -34.24
CA SER A 1114 14.17 4.67 -33.15
C SER A 1114 13.58 6.06 -32.85
N ALA A 1115 12.59 6.52 -33.61
CA ALA A 1115 11.94 7.83 -33.44
C ALA A 1115 10.44 7.83 -33.75
N ILE A 1116 9.69 8.75 -33.13
CA ILE A 1116 8.29 9.09 -33.44
C ILE A 1116 8.19 10.61 -33.62
N TYR A 1117 7.71 11.06 -34.77
CA TYR A 1117 7.27 12.45 -35.00
C TYR A 1117 5.74 12.50 -35.14
N ALA A 1118 5.10 13.46 -34.48
CA ALA A 1118 3.65 13.62 -34.52
C ALA A 1118 3.20 15.07 -34.34
N CYS A 1119 2.09 15.43 -34.98
CA CYS A 1119 1.43 16.73 -34.89
C CYS A 1119 0.10 16.63 -34.15
N CYS A 1120 -0.13 17.50 -33.16
CA CYS A 1120 -1.37 17.62 -32.41
C CYS A 1120 -1.85 19.09 -32.46
N GLU A 1121 -2.96 19.39 -33.14
CA GLU A 1121 -3.46 20.76 -33.37
C GLU A 1121 -2.39 21.72 -33.93
N ALA A 1122 -1.72 22.51 -33.09
CA ALA A 1122 -0.67 23.47 -33.48
C ALA A 1122 0.73 23.09 -32.97
N GLU A 1123 0.82 21.98 -32.23
CA GLU A 1123 2.00 21.49 -31.56
C GLU A 1123 2.61 20.30 -32.33
N LYS A 1124 3.94 20.22 -32.32
CA LYS A 1124 4.74 19.13 -32.90
C LYS A 1124 5.47 18.42 -31.76
N MET A 1125 5.46 17.10 -31.72
CA MET A 1125 6.28 16.30 -30.80
C MET A 1125 7.32 15.46 -31.55
N LEU A 1126 8.43 15.20 -30.88
CA LEU A 1126 9.45 14.24 -31.31
C LEU A 1126 9.92 13.43 -30.10
N ILE A 1127 9.78 12.10 -30.19
CA ILE A 1127 10.31 11.15 -29.20
C ILE A 1127 11.41 10.34 -29.89
N GLN A 1128 12.59 10.23 -29.28
CA GLN A 1128 13.73 9.47 -29.82
C GLN A 1128 14.35 8.58 -28.76
N GLN A 1129 14.73 7.36 -29.14
CA GLN A 1129 15.40 6.37 -28.28
C GLN A 1129 16.80 6.05 -28.84
N THR A 1130 17.84 6.28 -28.05
CA THR A 1130 19.23 5.95 -28.40
C THR A 1130 19.80 4.98 -27.39
N CYS A 1131 20.17 3.78 -27.81
CA CYS A 1131 20.76 2.74 -26.96
C CYS A 1131 22.30 2.83 -26.94
N GLU A 1132 22.88 2.52 -25.79
CA GLU A 1132 24.31 2.48 -25.53
C GLU A 1132 24.83 1.03 -25.52
N SER A 1133 26.12 0.83 -25.75
CA SER A 1133 26.72 -0.51 -25.93
C SER A 1133 26.80 -1.36 -24.65
N ASP A 1134 26.55 -0.79 -23.47
CA ASP A 1134 26.50 -1.50 -22.19
C ASP A 1134 25.07 -1.96 -21.80
N GLY A 1135 24.08 -1.73 -22.68
CA GLY A 1135 22.66 -2.00 -22.42
C GLY A 1135 21.89 -0.78 -21.90
N GLY A 1136 22.56 0.34 -21.63
CA GLY A 1136 21.93 1.61 -21.31
C GLY A 1136 21.12 2.20 -22.47
N ALA A 1137 20.29 3.20 -22.18
CA ALA A 1137 19.66 4.05 -23.19
C ALA A 1137 19.26 5.44 -22.69
N LEU A 1138 19.12 6.36 -23.63
CA LEU A 1138 18.48 7.66 -23.45
C LEU A 1138 17.18 7.71 -24.25
N ILE A 1139 16.11 8.24 -23.66
CA ILE A 1139 14.87 8.57 -24.36
C ILE A 1139 14.67 10.08 -24.24
N THR A 1140 14.66 10.77 -25.37
CA THR A 1140 14.48 12.22 -25.44
C THR A 1140 13.07 12.51 -25.93
N VAL A 1141 12.26 13.16 -25.11
CA VAL A 1141 10.91 13.65 -25.43
C VAL A 1141 11.00 15.17 -25.66
N MET A 1142 10.58 15.63 -26.83
CA MET A 1142 10.57 17.04 -27.19
C MET A 1142 9.19 17.47 -27.70
N VAL A 1143 8.78 18.69 -27.35
CA VAL A 1143 7.55 19.32 -27.84
C VAL A 1143 7.86 20.73 -28.31
N ARG A 1144 7.34 21.11 -29.47
CA ARG A 1144 7.42 22.45 -30.08
C ARG A 1144 6.02 22.99 -30.40
N GLY A 1145 5.79 24.27 -30.20
CA GLY A 1145 4.50 24.91 -30.54
C GLY A 1145 4.51 26.43 -30.36
N PRO A 1146 3.46 27.13 -30.82
CA PRO A 1146 3.40 28.59 -30.82
C PRO A 1146 3.06 29.21 -29.45
N ASP A 1147 2.24 28.55 -28.62
CA ASP A 1147 2.01 28.95 -27.23
C ASP A 1147 2.84 28.07 -26.28
N PHE A 1148 3.31 28.66 -25.18
CA PHE A 1148 4.06 27.96 -24.15
C PHE A 1148 3.15 27.17 -23.19
N ALA A 1149 1.88 27.55 -23.07
CA ALA A 1149 0.90 26.85 -22.24
C ALA A 1149 0.55 25.48 -22.83
N ASP A 1150 0.13 25.43 -24.09
CA ASP A 1150 -0.21 24.18 -24.77
C ASP A 1150 1.00 23.24 -24.93
N VAL A 1151 2.20 23.79 -25.21
CA VAL A 1151 3.48 23.04 -25.19
C VAL A 1151 3.81 22.48 -23.80
N GLN A 1152 3.49 23.20 -22.71
CA GLN A 1152 3.64 22.67 -21.35
C GLN A 1152 2.62 21.55 -21.07
N ASP A 1153 1.34 21.77 -21.37
CA ASP A 1153 0.28 20.80 -21.07
C ASP A 1153 0.51 19.47 -21.83
N LEU A 1154 0.86 19.54 -23.13
CA LEU A 1154 1.24 18.36 -23.92
C LEU A 1154 2.50 17.67 -23.38
N MET A 1155 3.48 18.42 -22.87
CA MET A 1155 4.66 17.85 -22.20
C MET A 1155 4.30 17.18 -20.86
N GLU A 1156 3.36 17.71 -20.06
CA GLU A 1156 2.88 17.02 -18.86
C GLU A 1156 2.25 15.67 -19.23
N GLU A 1157 1.42 15.65 -20.27
CA GLU A 1157 0.65 14.48 -20.66
C GLU A 1157 1.53 13.39 -21.34
N LEU A 1158 2.55 13.76 -22.13
CA LEU A 1158 3.56 12.82 -22.64
C LEU A 1158 4.49 12.30 -21.53
N VAL A 1159 4.81 13.12 -20.51
CA VAL A 1159 5.59 12.67 -19.35
C VAL A 1159 4.79 11.68 -18.49
N ASP A 1160 3.49 11.91 -18.26
CA ASP A 1160 2.61 10.94 -17.58
C ASP A 1160 2.51 9.62 -18.40
N LEU A 1161 2.47 9.68 -19.74
CA LEU A 1161 2.46 8.51 -20.64
C LEU A 1161 3.73 7.66 -20.54
N VAL A 1162 4.91 8.27 -20.75
CA VAL A 1162 6.21 7.56 -20.69
C VAL A 1162 6.47 7.00 -19.29
N ASN A 1163 6.10 7.72 -18.23
CA ASN A 1163 6.18 7.18 -16.86
C ASN A 1163 5.25 5.98 -16.65
N THR A 1164 4.08 5.95 -17.28
CA THR A 1164 3.17 4.79 -17.23
C THR A 1164 3.83 3.58 -17.89
N GLN A 1165 4.36 3.73 -19.11
CA GLN A 1165 5.06 2.64 -19.81
C GLN A 1165 6.36 2.18 -19.13
N LEU A 1166 7.04 3.04 -18.37
CA LEU A 1166 8.21 2.65 -17.59
C LEU A 1166 7.85 2.03 -16.23
N SER A 1167 6.74 2.46 -15.59
CA SER A 1167 6.19 1.81 -14.38
C SER A 1167 5.78 0.35 -14.64
N ASN A 1168 5.47 0.07 -15.89
CA ASN A 1168 5.16 -1.23 -16.49
C ASN A 1168 6.32 -2.26 -16.36
N TYR A 1169 7.51 -1.85 -15.90
CA TYR A 1169 8.67 -2.71 -15.60
C TYR A 1169 9.09 -2.55 -14.12
N PRO A 1170 8.64 -3.45 -13.21
CA PRO A 1170 8.73 -3.21 -11.77
C PRO A 1170 10.15 -3.20 -11.18
N GLY A 1171 11.13 -3.81 -11.85
CA GLY A 1171 12.55 -3.77 -11.44
C GLY A 1171 13.44 -2.83 -12.27
N LEU A 1172 12.85 -2.08 -13.21
CA LEU A 1172 13.57 -1.10 -14.03
C LEU A 1172 13.90 0.16 -13.21
N TYR A 1173 15.04 0.77 -13.53
CA TYR A 1173 15.48 2.05 -12.98
C TYR A 1173 15.68 3.07 -14.10
N TRP A 1174 15.33 4.32 -13.78
CA TRP A 1174 15.34 5.46 -14.68
C TRP A 1174 15.66 6.76 -13.95
N LYS A 1175 16.11 7.77 -14.69
CA LYS A 1175 16.38 9.12 -14.20
C LYS A 1175 15.78 10.14 -15.16
N LEU A 1176 14.87 10.96 -14.66
CA LEU A 1176 14.34 12.11 -15.39
C LEU A 1176 15.30 13.30 -15.25
N THR A 1177 15.67 13.91 -16.37
CA THR A 1177 16.52 15.11 -16.43
C THR A 1177 15.90 16.13 -17.36
N ILE A 1178 15.79 17.39 -16.90
CA ILE A 1178 15.37 18.52 -17.74
C ILE A 1178 16.64 19.30 -18.12
N PRO A 1179 17.01 19.39 -19.42
CA PRO A 1179 18.22 20.10 -19.84
C PRO A 1179 18.12 21.61 -19.57
N MET A 1180 19.10 22.15 -18.85
CA MET A 1180 19.17 23.55 -18.44
C MET A 1180 19.59 24.47 -19.60
N GLY A 1181 18.71 24.63 -20.60
CA GLY A 1181 18.95 25.47 -21.79
C GLY A 1181 17.80 26.41 -22.18
N GLY A 1182 16.57 26.11 -21.76
CA GLY A 1182 15.36 26.93 -21.99
C GLY A 1182 14.49 26.98 -20.73
N ALA A 1183 13.68 28.03 -20.61
CA ALA A 1183 12.84 28.39 -19.45
C ALA A 1183 12.42 27.24 -18.52
N THR A 1184 12.73 27.36 -17.22
CA THR A 1184 12.43 26.36 -16.18
C THR A 1184 10.92 26.16 -15.97
N VAL A 1185 10.36 25.14 -16.62
CA VAL A 1185 8.95 24.75 -16.52
C VAL A 1185 8.65 23.92 -15.28
N LYS A 1186 7.44 24.12 -14.73
CA LYS A 1186 6.92 23.39 -13.57
C LYS A 1186 6.15 22.15 -14.00
N LEU A 1187 6.83 21.02 -14.17
CA LEU A 1187 6.18 19.69 -14.16
C LEU A 1187 5.73 19.34 -12.73
N ALA A 1188 4.62 19.95 -12.31
CA ALA A 1188 4.15 19.94 -10.93
C ALA A 1188 3.17 18.78 -10.69
N ASN A 1189 3.70 17.55 -10.63
CA ASN A 1189 2.90 16.32 -10.61
C ASN A 1189 1.90 16.27 -9.42
N LYS A 1190 0.63 16.62 -9.72
CA LYS A 1190 -0.50 16.57 -8.81
C LYS A 1190 -1.03 15.14 -8.68
N GLY A 1191 -0.48 14.40 -7.73
CA GLY A 1191 -1.05 13.12 -7.33
C GLY A 1191 -2.55 13.21 -6.99
N ALA A 1192 -3.38 12.63 -7.87
CA ALA A 1192 -4.73 12.12 -7.62
C ALA A 1192 -5.71 13.00 -6.82
N ALA A 1193 -5.92 14.28 -7.19
CA ALA A 1193 -7.04 15.08 -6.65
C ALA A 1193 -7.59 16.18 -7.59
N GLY A 1194 -8.68 15.86 -8.29
CA GLY A 1194 -9.79 16.77 -8.63
C GLY A 1194 -9.53 18.07 -9.42
N GLY A 1195 -10.01 18.08 -10.68
CA GLY A 1195 -10.61 19.29 -11.28
C GLY A 1195 -9.69 20.16 -12.14
N GLY A 1196 -9.55 19.78 -13.41
CA GLY A 1196 -9.00 20.59 -14.51
C GLY A 1196 -9.32 19.89 -15.83
N VAL A 1197 -9.55 20.64 -16.90
CA VAL A 1197 -9.68 20.06 -18.25
C VAL A 1197 -8.26 19.76 -18.76
N ARG A 1198 -8.06 18.58 -19.33
CA ARG A 1198 -6.76 18.04 -19.79
C ARG A 1198 -7.00 17.25 -21.07
N ARG A 1199 -6.22 17.47 -22.14
CA ARG A 1199 -6.55 17.01 -23.51
C ARG A 1199 -6.37 15.48 -23.66
N LEU A 1200 -5.23 14.93 -23.25
CA LEU A 1200 -4.94 13.48 -23.26
C LEU A 1200 -5.54 12.70 -22.07
N SER A 1201 -6.20 13.36 -21.10
CA SER A 1201 -6.73 12.71 -19.87
C SER A 1201 -7.77 11.59 -20.05
N ARG A 1202 -8.11 11.22 -21.28
CA ARG A 1202 -8.87 10.01 -21.60
C ARG A 1202 -8.10 8.72 -21.31
N LEU A 1203 -6.77 8.71 -21.49
CA LEU A 1203 -5.88 7.54 -21.28
C LEU A 1203 -5.83 6.99 -19.83
N SER A 1204 -6.59 7.56 -18.88
CA SER A 1204 -6.84 6.95 -17.57
C SER A 1204 -8.31 6.95 -17.12
N ARG A 1205 -9.26 7.39 -17.96
CA ARG A 1205 -10.70 7.52 -17.60
C ARG A 1205 -11.74 7.26 -18.70
N SER A 1206 -11.37 6.92 -19.94
CA SER A 1206 -12.33 6.68 -21.04
C SER A 1206 -12.68 5.21 -21.34
N MET A 1207 -12.89 4.38 -20.31
CA MET A 1207 -13.78 3.21 -20.42
C MET A 1207 -15.02 3.39 -19.53
N SER A 1208 -15.71 4.52 -19.70
CA SER A 1208 -17.05 4.77 -19.15
C SER A 1208 -18.02 5.17 -20.28
N PHE A 1209 -18.34 4.20 -21.15
CA PHE A 1209 -19.49 4.33 -22.05
C PHE A 1209 -20.81 4.23 -21.27
N LYS A 1210 -21.86 4.87 -21.79
CA LYS A 1210 -23.00 5.33 -20.99
C LYS A 1210 -24.04 4.25 -20.68
N SER A 1211 -24.38 4.14 -19.39
CA SER A 1211 -25.78 4.17 -18.94
C SER A 1211 -25.90 4.89 -17.60
#